data_AF-A0A928DXL6-F1
#
_entry.id   AF-A0A928DXL6-F1
#
_cell.length_a   1.000
_cell.length_b   1.000
_cell.length_c   1.000
_cell.angle_alpha   90.00
_cell.angle_beta   90.00
_cell.angle_gamma   90.00
#
_symmetry.space_group_name_H-M   'P 1'
#
loop_
_entity.id
_entity.type
_entity.pdbx_description
1 polymer ?
#
loop_
_entity_poly.entity_id
_entity_poly.type
_entity_poly.pdbx_seq_one_letter_code
_entity_poly.pdbx_strand_id
1 'polypeptide(L)'
;MVCTHLFFVPCPFRHLRFLFTNKQNTQEFFMSQVPMQDSIASKLRIPAVFCPEDVADPFDTVTWDLRTAQIKGDKGELIFEQKNCEFPMTWSQLATNVVASKYFFGENGTPQREHSVRQLIYRVTRTISDWGKEDGYFASETDAENFYRELTYLCLHQMAAFNSPVWFNVGLHTQYHIKGAKCNWAWNKNKKVIEQPENSYEYPQGSACFIQSVDDNMEDIMELARSEAMLFKFGSGTGTDLSTLRSCREKLSGGGRPSGPLSFMRVYDQIAAVVKSGGKTRRAAKMQSLKVWHPDIMDFIECKVKEEAKAKLLMANGYDYDGAYSSTMFQNANLSVRLTDDFMNAVLEDKQWTTRWVTDPEQEGPSWPAREVLQKLSHGTWLCGDPGVQYDTTINKWHTCPKSGRINASNPCSEYMFLDNSACNLASINLMRFFDEETGIFDVKRFVNACRIILIAQEIIVDRGSYPTRKIAENSHKYRALGLGFSNIGSLLMALGLPYDSDEGRGICGAIAAIMHGAANRTSAELARAVGTFTEYEQNKEDMLHVMQMHWDEAEKIKNAPRYLRDEARSIWDQVLNDGRRYGFRNAQVTVLAPTGTISFMMDCDTTGIEPDIALVKYKQLAGGGFMKLVNRTVPLALKRLGYSQEDIDSILAYIDKEDTIEGA
;
A
#
# COMPACT_ATOMS: atom_id res chain seq x y z
N MET A 1 6.38 69.20 -16.34
CA MET A 1 7.73 68.63 -16.52
C MET A 1 8.44 68.74 -15.18
N VAL A 2 8.54 67.63 -14.44
CA VAL A 2 8.74 67.58 -12.98
C VAL A 2 10.19 67.14 -12.72
N CYS A 3 11.08 68.02 -12.23
CA CYS A 3 11.49 68.24 -10.81
C CYS A 3 12.18 67.02 -10.16
N THR A 4 13.48 66.96 -9.84
CA THR A 4 14.41 67.68 -8.89
C THR A 4 14.79 66.85 -7.65
N HIS A 5 16.12 66.72 -7.45
CA HIS A 5 16.91 66.82 -6.20
C HIS A 5 17.06 65.65 -5.17
N LEU A 6 18.36 65.30 -5.00
CA LEU A 6 19.15 64.94 -3.79
C LEU A 6 18.53 65.13 -2.39
N PHE A 7 18.74 64.16 -1.48
CA PHE A 7 19.65 64.19 -0.29
C PHE A 7 19.37 63.02 0.69
N PHE A 8 20.40 62.57 1.41
CA PHE A 8 20.35 61.63 2.54
C PHE A 8 20.42 62.38 3.90
N VAL A 9 20.14 61.65 5.00
CA VAL A 9 20.19 61.94 6.47
C VAL A 9 18.89 62.58 7.11
N PRO A 10 18.62 62.51 8.45
CA PRO A 10 17.90 61.44 9.21
C PRO A 10 16.71 61.89 10.13
N CYS A 11 16.00 60.89 10.73
CA CYS A 11 15.22 60.92 12.01
C CYS A 11 13.92 61.78 12.09
N PRO A 12 12.96 61.60 13.05
CA PRO A 12 13.17 61.17 14.44
C PRO A 12 12.16 60.18 15.08
N PHE A 13 12.68 59.44 16.07
CA PHE A 13 11.92 58.91 17.20
C PHE A 13 11.29 60.05 18.02
N ARG A 14 10.07 59.84 18.53
CA ARG A 14 9.58 60.51 19.74
C ARG A 14 9.25 59.47 20.80
N HIS A 15 10.03 59.53 21.88
CA HIS A 15 9.89 58.80 23.13
C HIS A 15 8.60 59.18 23.88
N LEU A 16 7.95 58.18 24.47
CA LEU A 16 7.48 58.31 25.86
C LEU A 16 8.37 57.41 26.72
N ARG A 17 9.10 58.03 27.66
CA ARG A 17 9.79 57.37 28.76
C ARG A 17 8.75 57.02 29.83
N PHE A 18 8.76 55.79 30.33
CA PHE A 18 8.58 55.57 31.75
C PHE A 18 9.75 54.71 32.26
N LEU A 19 10.41 55.28 33.26
CA LEU A 19 11.45 54.69 34.09
C LEU A 19 10.97 53.38 34.69
N PHE A 20 11.83 52.38 34.86
CA PHE A 20 12.08 51.81 36.18
C PHE A 20 13.43 51.10 36.25
N THR A 21 14.10 51.43 37.34
CA THR A 21 15.41 51.01 37.82
C THR A 21 15.45 49.54 38.27
N ASN A 22 16.64 48.94 38.18
CA ASN A 22 17.10 47.76 38.91
C ASN A 22 16.45 47.57 40.29
N LYS A 23 16.00 46.34 40.58
CA LYS A 23 16.32 45.64 41.84
C LYS A 23 15.99 44.15 41.75
N GLN A 24 16.95 43.36 42.23
CA GLN A 24 16.85 41.95 42.52
C GLN A 24 15.58 41.65 43.33
N ASN A 25 14.85 40.61 42.94
CA ASN A 25 14.23 39.68 43.89
C ASN A 25 13.90 38.38 43.17
N THR A 26 14.64 37.34 43.54
CA THR A 26 14.27 35.94 43.40
C THR A 26 12.91 35.71 44.05
N GLN A 27 11.90 35.43 43.24
CA GLN A 27 10.68 34.76 43.69
C GLN A 27 10.46 33.55 42.79
N GLU A 28 10.63 32.39 43.43
CA GLU A 28 10.21 31.08 42.93
C GLU A 28 8.77 31.16 42.42
N PHE A 29 8.59 30.96 41.12
CA PHE A 29 7.29 30.61 40.59
C PHE A 29 7.01 29.16 41.00
N PHE A 30 6.31 29.01 42.12
CA PHE A 30 5.60 27.78 42.46
C PHE A 30 4.67 27.45 41.28
N MET A 31 5.07 26.47 40.46
CA MET A 31 4.14 25.74 39.62
C MET A 31 3.15 25.07 40.57
N SER A 32 1.96 25.64 40.70
CA SER A 32 0.86 24.95 41.36
C SER A 32 0.58 23.69 40.55
N GLN A 33 1.00 22.55 41.10
CA GLN A 33 0.62 21.23 40.64
C GLN A 33 -0.91 21.13 40.74
N VAL A 34 -1.57 21.33 39.61
CA VAL A 34 -2.96 20.88 39.44
C VAL A 34 -2.89 19.35 39.41
N PRO A 35 -3.66 18.62 40.22
CA PRO A 35 -3.62 17.17 40.23
C PRO A 35 -4.02 16.65 38.85
N MET A 36 -3.14 15.87 38.24
CA MET A 36 -3.38 15.17 36.98
C MET A 36 -4.42 14.08 37.24
N GLN A 37 -5.69 14.43 37.05
CA GLN A 37 -6.80 13.49 37.07
C GLN A 37 -7.25 13.22 35.62
N ASP A 38 -6.31 12.82 34.76
CA ASP A 38 -6.61 12.26 33.43
C ASP A 38 -6.99 10.78 33.61
N SER A 39 -8.20 10.52 34.09
CA SER A 39 -8.78 9.18 34.15
C SER A 39 -10.03 9.11 33.28
N ILE A 40 -9.83 8.83 31.99
CA ILE A 40 -10.57 7.90 31.12
C ILE A 40 -10.02 8.12 29.70
N ALA A 41 -9.41 7.08 29.10
CA ALA A 41 -9.17 7.02 27.66
C ALA A 41 -10.49 7.28 26.93
N SER A 42 -10.64 8.41 26.25
CA SER A 42 -11.87 8.71 25.52
C SER A 42 -11.93 7.82 24.28
N LYS A 43 -12.74 6.77 24.36
CA LYS A 43 -13.07 5.86 23.26
C LYS A 43 -13.56 6.60 22.01
N LEU A 44 -13.55 5.92 20.87
CA LEU A 44 -13.88 6.53 19.57
C LEU A 44 -15.35 6.94 19.51
N ARG A 45 -15.58 8.17 19.03
CA ARG A 45 -16.90 8.65 18.61
C ARG A 45 -17.01 8.56 17.09
N ILE A 46 -18.13 8.09 16.57
CA ILE A 46 -18.33 7.86 15.13
C ILE A 46 -19.58 8.61 14.68
N PRO A 47 -19.42 9.82 14.11
CA PRO A 47 -20.55 10.56 13.54
C PRO A 47 -21.01 9.89 12.23
N ALA A 48 -22.30 10.04 11.91
CA ALA A 48 -22.83 9.70 10.60
C ALA A 48 -22.42 10.77 9.57
N VAL A 49 -21.57 10.41 8.60
CA VAL A 49 -21.06 11.31 7.55
C VAL A 49 -21.48 10.84 6.17
N PHE A 50 -21.54 9.52 5.96
CA PHE A 50 -21.83 8.91 4.67
C PHE A 50 -23.19 8.25 4.61
N CYS A 51 -23.48 7.35 5.56
CA CYS A 51 -24.73 6.62 5.61
C CYS A 51 -25.82 7.51 6.22
N PRO A 52 -26.93 7.78 5.50
CA PRO A 52 -28.03 8.56 6.04
C PRO A 52 -28.56 7.95 7.35
N GLU A 53 -28.98 8.78 8.30
CA GLU A 53 -29.48 8.29 9.60
C GLU A 53 -30.91 7.74 9.50
N ASP A 54 -31.67 8.17 8.49
CA ASP A 54 -33.07 7.83 8.26
C ASP A 54 -33.27 6.47 7.57
N VAL A 55 -32.24 5.90 6.95
CA VAL A 55 -32.32 4.55 6.37
C VAL A 55 -32.19 3.47 7.44
N ALA A 56 -33.00 2.41 7.36
CA ALA A 56 -32.96 1.32 8.32
C ALA A 56 -31.65 0.53 8.23
N ASP A 57 -31.28 0.10 7.02
CA ASP A 57 -30.06 -0.65 6.73
C ASP A 57 -29.22 0.09 5.65
N PRO A 58 -27.87 0.18 5.76
CA PRO A 58 -27.02 0.74 4.71
C PRO A 58 -27.28 0.16 3.30
N PHE A 59 -27.70 -1.10 3.19
CA PHE A 59 -28.03 -1.75 1.92
C PHE A 59 -29.33 -1.24 1.27
N ASP A 60 -30.14 -0.48 2.00
CA ASP A 60 -31.35 0.19 1.47
C ASP A 60 -31.01 1.51 0.76
N THR A 61 -29.75 1.95 0.79
CA THR A 61 -29.28 3.16 0.09
C THR A 61 -29.07 2.97 -1.42
N VAL A 62 -29.31 1.76 -1.93
CA VAL A 62 -29.13 1.41 -3.34
C VAL A 62 -30.29 0.56 -3.86
N THR A 63 -30.53 0.63 -5.17
CA THR A 63 -31.43 -0.29 -5.87
C THR A 63 -30.65 -1.50 -6.37
N TRP A 64 -31.24 -2.69 -6.23
CA TRP A 64 -30.61 -3.96 -6.56
C TRP A 64 -31.09 -4.51 -7.89
N ASP A 65 -30.22 -5.25 -8.57
CA ASP A 65 -30.47 -5.90 -9.85
C ASP A 65 -29.86 -7.31 -9.87
N LEU A 66 -30.53 -8.23 -10.56
CA LEU A 66 -30.07 -9.61 -10.75
C LEU A 66 -29.40 -9.74 -12.12
N ARG A 67 -28.11 -10.06 -12.10
CA ARG A 67 -27.29 -10.14 -13.31
C ARG A 67 -26.62 -11.50 -13.43
N THR A 68 -26.22 -11.82 -14.64
CA THR A 68 -25.40 -13.00 -14.90
C THR A 68 -23.94 -12.55 -14.98
N ALA A 69 -23.11 -13.08 -14.09
CA ALA A 69 -21.67 -12.86 -14.12
C ALA A 69 -21.03 -13.88 -15.05
N GLN A 70 -20.30 -13.43 -16.07
CA GLN A 70 -19.67 -14.31 -17.07
C GLN A 70 -18.26 -13.86 -17.42
N ILE A 71 -17.39 -14.85 -17.61
CA ILE A 71 -16.06 -14.68 -18.18
C ILE A 71 -15.97 -15.64 -19.37
N LYS A 72 -15.69 -15.09 -20.56
CA LYS A 72 -15.48 -15.85 -21.79
C LYS A 72 -14.00 -15.91 -22.11
N GLY A 73 -13.58 -16.98 -22.78
CA GLY A 73 -12.22 -17.27 -23.23
C GLY A 73 -11.87 -16.66 -24.58
N ASP A 74 -10.62 -16.85 -25.01
CA ASP A 74 -10.08 -16.24 -26.24
C ASP A 74 -10.80 -16.78 -27.49
N LYS A 75 -11.38 -17.98 -27.42
CA LYS A 75 -12.17 -18.60 -28.48
C LYS A 75 -13.67 -18.44 -28.25
N GLY A 76 -14.08 -17.59 -27.31
CA GLY A 76 -15.48 -17.29 -26.97
C GLY A 76 -16.16 -18.33 -26.08
N GLU A 77 -15.44 -19.36 -25.63
CA GLU A 77 -15.91 -20.39 -24.70
C GLU A 77 -16.18 -19.82 -23.31
N LEU A 78 -17.13 -20.40 -22.57
CA LEU A 78 -17.49 -19.91 -21.24
C LEU A 78 -16.54 -20.50 -20.18
N ILE A 79 -15.73 -19.66 -19.54
CA ILE A 79 -14.78 -20.08 -18.48
C ILE A 79 -15.43 -20.06 -17.11
N PHE A 80 -16.25 -19.04 -16.86
CA PHE A 80 -16.98 -18.88 -15.61
C PHE A 80 -18.36 -18.31 -15.93
N GLU A 81 -19.38 -18.86 -15.28
CA GLU A 81 -20.73 -18.32 -15.30
C GLU A 81 -21.37 -18.52 -13.92
N GLN A 82 -21.95 -17.44 -13.39
CA GLN A 82 -22.85 -17.52 -12.25
C GLN A 82 -24.08 -16.66 -12.55
N LYS A 83 -25.24 -17.32 -12.62
CA LYS A 83 -26.52 -16.67 -12.88
C LYS A 83 -27.12 -16.11 -11.59
N ASN A 84 -28.05 -15.17 -11.72
CA ASN A 84 -28.82 -14.59 -10.61
C ASN A 84 -27.93 -14.00 -9.50
N CYS A 85 -26.85 -13.32 -9.90
CA CYS A 85 -26.01 -12.58 -8.98
C CYS A 85 -26.64 -11.21 -8.66
N GLU A 86 -26.85 -10.92 -7.38
CA GLU A 86 -27.46 -9.67 -6.92
C GLU A 86 -26.39 -8.59 -6.66
N PHE A 87 -26.52 -7.46 -7.36
CA PHE A 87 -25.62 -6.31 -7.28
C PHE A 87 -26.39 -4.98 -7.31
N PRO A 88 -25.85 -3.88 -6.75
CA PRO A 88 -26.42 -2.56 -6.96
C PRO A 88 -26.47 -2.20 -8.44
N MET A 89 -27.54 -1.54 -8.88
CA MET A 89 -27.73 -1.12 -10.27
C MET A 89 -26.55 -0.28 -10.80
N THR A 90 -25.92 0.49 -9.92
CA THR A 90 -24.82 1.42 -10.22
C THR A 90 -23.48 0.73 -10.48
N TRP A 91 -23.29 -0.51 -10.02
CA TRP A 91 -22.04 -1.25 -10.25
C TRP A 91 -21.96 -1.67 -11.72
N SER A 92 -20.78 -1.63 -12.32
CA SER A 92 -20.62 -2.08 -13.70
C SER A 92 -20.70 -3.61 -13.84
N GLN A 93 -20.99 -4.10 -15.06
CA GLN A 93 -20.90 -5.54 -15.37
C GLN A 93 -19.49 -6.10 -15.15
N LEU A 94 -18.45 -5.27 -15.34
CA LEU A 94 -17.07 -5.62 -15.03
C LEU A 94 -16.89 -5.88 -13.54
N ALA A 95 -17.33 -4.95 -12.68
CA ALA A 95 -17.27 -5.12 -11.23
C ALA A 95 -18.03 -6.40 -10.81
N THR A 96 -19.22 -6.64 -11.37
CA THR A 96 -20.00 -7.87 -11.18
C THR A 96 -19.21 -9.12 -11.55
N ASN A 97 -18.60 -9.16 -12.75
CA ASN A 97 -17.83 -10.31 -13.23
C ASN A 97 -16.61 -10.59 -12.34
N VAL A 98 -15.88 -9.55 -11.95
CA VAL A 98 -14.69 -9.67 -11.09
C VAL A 98 -15.08 -10.15 -9.69
N VAL A 99 -16.12 -9.56 -9.10
CA VAL A 99 -16.52 -9.86 -7.73
C VAL A 99 -17.14 -11.23 -7.61
N ALA A 100 -18.03 -11.60 -8.52
CA ALA A 100 -18.57 -12.95 -8.54
C ALA A 100 -17.47 -13.99 -8.76
N SER A 101 -16.64 -13.85 -9.80
CA SER A 101 -15.62 -14.87 -10.10
C SER A 101 -14.53 -15.00 -9.03
N LYS A 102 -14.15 -13.89 -8.37
CA LYS A 102 -12.99 -13.88 -7.45
C LYS A 102 -13.36 -13.80 -5.97
N TYR A 103 -14.36 -13.01 -5.59
CA TYR A 103 -14.58 -12.66 -4.17
C TYR A 103 -15.72 -13.42 -3.52
N PHE A 104 -16.72 -13.85 -4.27
CA PHE A 104 -17.78 -14.71 -3.72
C PHE A 104 -17.20 -16.00 -3.13
N PHE A 105 -17.60 -16.27 -1.89
CA PHE A 105 -17.28 -17.49 -1.16
C PHE A 105 -18.11 -18.68 -1.67
N GLY A 106 -17.57 -19.89 -1.51
CA GLY A 106 -18.22 -21.14 -1.91
C GLY A 106 -17.90 -21.56 -3.35
N GLU A 107 -18.00 -22.87 -3.62
CA GLU A 107 -17.82 -23.42 -4.96
C GLU A 107 -19.02 -23.08 -5.85
N ASN A 108 -18.77 -22.66 -7.09
CA ASN A 108 -19.84 -22.27 -7.99
C ASN A 108 -20.78 -23.46 -8.29
N GLY A 109 -22.09 -23.22 -8.26
CA GLY A 109 -23.12 -24.26 -8.40
C GLY A 109 -23.49 -24.98 -7.10
N THR A 110 -22.85 -24.67 -5.96
CA THR A 110 -23.20 -25.22 -4.65
C THR A 110 -24.15 -24.30 -3.87
N PRO A 111 -24.99 -24.82 -2.94
CA PRO A 111 -25.87 -23.99 -2.11
C PRO A 111 -25.13 -22.97 -1.23
N GLN A 112 -23.86 -23.23 -0.90
CA GLN A 112 -23.02 -22.38 -0.05
C GLN A 112 -22.42 -21.20 -0.80
N ARG A 113 -22.62 -21.12 -2.13
CA ARG A 113 -22.09 -20.06 -2.98
C ARG A 113 -22.76 -18.72 -2.65
N GLU A 114 -21.95 -17.73 -2.28
CA GLU A 114 -22.40 -16.33 -2.24
C GLU A 114 -22.91 -15.94 -3.63
N HIS A 115 -24.07 -15.30 -3.67
CA HIS A 115 -24.75 -14.87 -4.90
C HIS A 115 -25.16 -13.41 -4.83
N SER A 116 -24.85 -12.70 -3.74
CA SER A 116 -25.12 -11.27 -3.61
C SER A 116 -23.89 -10.55 -3.06
N VAL A 117 -23.57 -9.37 -3.62
CA VAL A 117 -22.51 -8.53 -3.03
C VAL A 117 -22.91 -7.97 -1.66
N ARG A 118 -24.21 -7.95 -1.35
CA ARG A 118 -24.71 -7.71 0.02
C ARG A 118 -24.10 -8.70 1.01
N GLN A 119 -24.08 -9.99 0.67
CA GLN A 119 -23.52 -11.06 1.52
C GLN A 119 -22.01 -10.84 1.75
N LEU A 120 -21.27 -10.57 0.69
CA LEU A 120 -19.82 -10.31 0.74
C LEU A 120 -19.50 -9.09 1.62
N ILE A 121 -20.17 -7.95 1.38
CA ILE A 121 -19.93 -6.71 2.13
C ILE A 121 -20.36 -6.86 3.58
N TYR A 122 -21.55 -7.41 3.84
CA TYR A 122 -22.05 -7.64 5.20
C TYR A 122 -21.08 -8.52 5.98
N ARG A 123 -20.65 -9.63 5.37
CA ARG A 123 -19.71 -10.57 6.00
C ARG A 123 -18.45 -9.88 6.49
N VAL A 124 -17.86 -9.02 5.68
CA VAL A 124 -16.60 -8.34 6.05
C VAL A 124 -16.87 -7.21 7.05
N THR A 125 -17.76 -6.29 6.71
CA THR A 125 -17.96 -5.03 7.46
C THR A 125 -18.61 -5.23 8.82
N ARG A 126 -19.62 -6.11 8.92
CA ARG A 126 -20.26 -6.46 10.20
C ARG A 126 -19.26 -7.15 11.13
N THR A 127 -18.51 -8.13 10.61
CA THR A 127 -17.50 -8.85 11.39
C THR A 127 -16.43 -7.92 11.96
N ILE A 128 -15.88 -7.00 11.15
CA ILE A 128 -14.89 -6.01 11.63
C ILE A 128 -15.50 -5.11 12.71
N SER A 129 -16.73 -4.66 12.51
CA SER A 129 -17.41 -3.76 13.44
C SER A 129 -17.70 -4.44 14.78
N ASP A 130 -18.13 -5.70 14.76
CA ASP A 130 -18.34 -6.51 15.96
C ASP A 130 -17.03 -6.75 16.72
N TRP A 131 -15.94 -7.04 16.01
CA TRP A 131 -14.62 -7.12 16.63
C TRP A 131 -14.21 -5.80 17.30
N GLY A 132 -14.40 -4.67 16.62
CA GLY A 132 -14.11 -3.35 17.19
C GLY A 132 -14.93 -3.06 18.45
N LYS A 133 -16.19 -3.48 18.47
CA LYS A 133 -17.06 -3.41 19.65
C LYS A 133 -16.55 -4.29 20.79
N GLU A 134 -16.29 -5.57 20.52
CA GLU A 134 -15.78 -6.54 21.49
C GLU A 134 -14.42 -6.12 22.07
N ASP A 135 -13.55 -5.53 21.25
CA ASP A 135 -12.24 -5.06 21.65
C ASP A 135 -12.26 -3.69 22.32
N GLY A 136 -13.44 -3.06 22.40
CA GLY A 136 -13.67 -1.84 23.16
C GLY A 136 -13.09 -0.59 22.49
N TYR A 137 -13.19 -0.48 21.17
CA TYR A 137 -12.76 0.71 20.42
C TYR A 137 -13.71 1.89 20.59
N PHE A 138 -15.01 1.61 20.61
CA PHE A 138 -16.08 2.61 20.51
C PHE A 138 -16.57 3.09 21.87
N ALA A 139 -17.01 4.35 21.93
CA ALA A 139 -17.47 4.99 23.16
C ALA A 139 -18.90 4.59 23.57
N SER A 140 -19.68 4.06 22.62
CA SER A 140 -21.02 3.56 22.86
C SER A 140 -21.41 2.51 21.82
N GLU A 141 -22.52 1.82 22.08
CA GLU A 141 -23.15 0.93 21.10
C GLU A 141 -23.56 1.66 19.82
N THR A 142 -24.06 2.89 19.95
CA THR A 142 -24.40 3.74 18.81
C THR A 142 -23.17 4.07 17.97
N ASP A 143 -22.02 4.35 18.60
CA ASP A 143 -20.77 4.60 17.86
C ASP A 143 -20.29 3.34 17.11
N ALA A 144 -20.44 2.15 17.72
CA ALA A 144 -20.11 0.88 17.06
C ALA A 144 -21.04 0.59 15.87
N GLU A 145 -22.33 0.88 16.00
CA GLU A 145 -23.30 0.70 14.92
C GLU A 145 -23.11 1.73 13.81
N ASN A 146 -22.84 2.99 14.15
CA ASN A 146 -22.48 4.01 13.17
C ASN A 146 -21.23 3.60 12.40
N PHE A 147 -20.21 3.05 13.07
CA PHE A 147 -19.03 2.52 12.37
C PHE A 147 -19.38 1.45 11.34
N TYR A 148 -20.23 0.48 11.70
CA TYR A 148 -20.72 -0.52 10.76
C TYR A 148 -21.43 0.12 9.57
N ARG A 149 -22.32 1.09 9.82
CA ARG A 149 -23.10 1.77 8.78
C ARG A 149 -22.20 2.56 7.83
N GLU A 150 -21.26 3.34 8.36
CA GLU A 150 -20.31 4.13 7.59
C GLU A 150 -19.39 3.23 6.76
N LEU A 151 -18.82 2.19 7.36
CA LEU A 151 -17.92 1.27 6.68
C LEU A 151 -18.64 0.50 5.55
N THR A 152 -19.85 0.03 5.82
CA THR A 152 -20.71 -0.65 4.83
C THR A 152 -21.03 0.28 3.67
N TYR A 153 -21.41 1.53 3.95
CA TYR A 153 -21.70 2.51 2.93
C TYR A 153 -20.48 2.76 2.03
N LEU A 154 -19.29 2.97 2.61
CA LEU A 154 -18.06 3.21 1.85
C LEU A 154 -17.74 2.06 0.89
N CYS A 155 -17.95 0.81 1.32
CA CYS A 155 -17.72 -0.37 0.48
C CYS A 155 -18.81 -0.54 -0.59
N LEU A 156 -20.08 -0.35 -0.22
CA LEU A 156 -21.24 -0.52 -1.10
C LEU A 156 -21.26 0.51 -2.23
N HIS A 157 -20.87 1.75 -1.93
CA HIS A 157 -20.82 2.87 -2.89
C HIS A 157 -19.46 2.97 -3.60
N GLN A 158 -18.65 1.91 -3.58
CA GLN A 158 -17.34 1.80 -4.24
C GLN A 158 -16.38 2.96 -3.91
N MET A 159 -16.50 3.52 -2.69
CA MET A 159 -15.66 4.61 -2.19
C MET A 159 -14.33 4.11 -1.63
N ALA A 160 -14.29 2.88 -1.12
CA ALA A 160 -13.08 2.23 -0.67
C ALA A 160 -13.20 0.70 -0.79
N ALA A 161 -12.05 0.03 -0.86
CA ALA A 161 -11.96 -1.41 -0.81
C ALA A 161 -10.72 -1.86 -0.03
N PHE A 162 -10.86 -2.92 0.76
CA PHE A 162 -9.73 -3.63 1.35
C PHE A 162 -8.97 -4.43 0.28
N ASN A 163 -7.75 -4.84 0.60
CA ASN A 163 -7.03 -5.83 -0.19
C ASN A 163 -7.78 -7.16 -0.30
N SER A 164 -7.46 -7.90 -1.36
CA SER A 164 -8.15 -9.15 -1.69
C SER A 164 -8.24 -10.19 -0.55
N PRO A 165 -7.19 -10.45 0.26
CA PRO A 165 -7.27 -11.40 1.37
C PRO A 165 -8.36 -11.09 2.41
N VAL A 166 -8.66 -9.81 2.67
CA VAL A 166 -9.78 -9.43 3.56
C VAL A 166 -11.11 -9.92 2.98
N TRP A 167 -11.38 -9.63 1.71
CA TRP A 167 -12.60 -10.08 1.03
C TRP A 167 -12.71 -11.61 0.95
N PHE A 168 -11.58 -12.30 0.80
CA PHE A 168 -11.54 -13.76 0.74
C PHE A 168 -11.85 -14.42 2.08
N ASN A 169 -11.33 -13.89 3.19
CA ASN A 169 -11.20 -14.66 4.42
C ASN A 169 -11.99 -14.08 5.61
N VAL A 170 -12.15 -12.76 5.71
CA VAL A 170 -12.77 -12.13 6.88
C VAL A 170 -14.25 -12.48 6.97
N GLY A 171 -14.69 -12.90 8.16
CA GLY A 171 -16.08 -13.24 8.45
C GLY A 171 -16.55 -14.63 8.00
N LEU A 172 -15.72 -15.45 7.36
CA LEU A 172 -16.12 -16.80 6.95
C LEU A 172 -16.50 -17.70 8.15
N HIS A 173 -15.77 -17.59 9.26
CA HIS A 173 -16.15 -18.31 10.47
C HIS A 173 -17.39 -17.70 11.14
N THR A 174 -17.40 -16.38 11.34
CA THR A 174 -18.48 -15.69 12.06
C THR A 174 -19.83 -15.85 11.38
N GLN A 175 -19.87 -15.75 10.05
CA GLN A 175 -21.12 -15.76 9.28
C GLN A 175 -21.51 -17.14 8.76
N TYR A 176 -20.52 -17.98 8.42
CA TYR A 176 -20.77 -19.27 7.75
C TYR A 176 -20.22 -20.49 8.53
N HIS A 177 -19.68 -20.28 9.73
CA HIS A 177 -19.15 -21.32 10.61
C HIS A 177 -18.08 -22.22 9.97
N ILE A 178 -17.35 -21.69 8.99
CA ILE A 178 -16.26 -22.41 8.33
C ILE A 178 -15.16 -22.74 9.35
N LYS A 179 -14.60 -23.94 9.21
CA LYS A 179 -13.50 -24.44 10.03
C LYS A 179 -12.34 -24.88 9.15
N GLY A 180 -11.13 -24.77 9.68
CA GLY A 180 -9.91 -25.07 8.97
C GLY A 180 -8.87 -25.68 9.90
N ALA A 181 -7.87 -26.31 9.31
CA ALA A 181 -6.77 -26.88 10.08
C ALA A 181 -5.87 -25.79 10.68
N LYS A 182 -5.16 -26.16 11.75
CA LYS A 182 -4.08 -25.38 12.37
C LYS A 182 -2.96 -25.15 11.37
N CYS A 183 -2.73 -23.89 10.97
CA CYS A 183 -1.74 -23.57 9.93
C CYS A 183 -1.09 -22.19 10.08
N ASN A 184 -1.77 -21.23 10.71
CA ASN A 184 -1.26 -19.87 10.93
C ASN A 184 -1.10 -19.58 12.43
N TRP A 185 -0.49 -18.45 12.76
CA TRP A 185 -0.22 -17.95 14.10
C TRP A 185 -1.04 -16.68 14.35
N ALA A 186 -1.63 -16.55 15.53
CA ALA A 186 -2.45 -15.41 15.92
C ALA A 186 -2.12 -14.95 17.34
N TRP A 187 -2.48 -13.72 17.65
CA TRP A 187 -2.38 -13.17 19.00
C TRP A 187 -3.54 -13.63 19.88
N ASN A 188 -3.23 -14.35 20.95
CA ASN A 188 -4.20 -14.68 21.98
C ASN A 188 -4.21 -13.57 23.04
N LYS A 189 -5.24 -12.72 23.00
CA LYS A 189 -5.43 -11.60 23.93
C LYS A 189 -5.49 -12.02 25.41
N ASN A 190 -6.10 -13.17 25.71
CA ASN A 190 -6.29 -13.64 27.09
C ASN A 190 -4.98 -14.16 27.69
N LYS A 191 -4.23 -14.96 26.92
CA LYS A 191 -2.95 -15.54 27.34
C LYS A 191 -1.77 -14.59 27.13
N LYS A 192 -1.94 -13.55 26.32
CA LYS A 192 -0.89 -12.61 25.86
C LYS A 192 0.30 -13.33 25.21
N VAL A 193 0.01 -14.31 24.36
CA VAL A 193 1.01 -15.08 23.60
C VAL A 193 0.58 -15.25 22.15
N ILE A 194 1.57 -15.47 21.28
CA ILE A 194 1.34 -15.94 19.92
C ILE A 194 1.22 -17.45 19.94
N GLU A 195 0.09 -17.97 19.45
CA GLU A 195 -0.17 -19.39 19.31
C GLU A 195 -0.86 -19.70 17.99
N GLN A 196 -0.85 -20.97 17.58
CA GLN A 196 -1.61 -21.41 16.42
C GLN A 196 -3.03 -21.79 16.86
N PRO A 197 -4.07 -21.09 16.40
CA PRO A 197 -5.44 -21.45 16.74
C PRO A 197 -5.79 -22.83 16.17
N GLU A 198 -6.60 -23.59 16.91
CA GLU A 198 -7.10 -24.90 16.44
C GLU A 198 -7.96 -24.76 15.19
N ASN A 199 -8.69 -23.65 15.07
CA ASN A 199 -9.45 -23.27 13.89
C ASN A 199 -8.90 -21.98 13.28
N SER A 200 -8.27 -22.09 12.12
CA SER A 200 -7.65 -20.94 11.43
C SER A 200 -8.63 -19.91 10.90
N TYR A 201 -9.92 -20.24 10.73
CA TYR A 201 -10.91 -19.26 10.24
C TYR A 201 -11.46 -18.33 11.33
N GLU A 202 -11.25 -18.65 12.61
CA GLU A 202 -11.52 -17.71 13.73
C GLU A 202 -10.59 -16.49 13.69
N TYR A 203 -9.39 -16.67 13.13
CA TYR A 203 -8.39 -15.63 12.93
C TYR A 203 -8.00 -15.59 11.45
N PRO A 204 -8.80 -15.00 10.57
CA PRO A 204 -8.57 -15.06 9.13
C PRO A 204 -7.26 -14.36 8.73
N GLN A 205 -6.61 -14.88 7.68
CA GLN A 205 -5.44 -14.25 7.09
C GLN A 205 -5.90 -13.05 6.24
N GLY A 206 -5.67 -11.81 6.70
CA GLY A 206 -6.16 -10.58 6.05
C GLY A 206 -5.09 -9.74 5.33
N SER A 207 -3.80 -10.00 5.56
CA SER A 207 -2.70 -9.20 4.99
C SER A 207 -2.31 -9.65 3.58
N ALA A 208 -1.87 -8.76 2.71
CA ALA A 208 -1.41 -9.14 1.35
C ALA A 208 0.12 -9.16 1.20
N CYS A 209 0.81 -8.38 2.04
CA CYS A 209 2.20 -8.02 1.84
C CYS A 209 3.02 -8.43 3.07
N PHE A 210 4.12 -9.13 2.83
CA PHE A 210 4.98 -9.67 3.87
C PHE A 210 6.45 -9.38 3.57
N ILE A 211 7.21 -9.12 4.63
CA ILE A 211 8.67 -9.02 4.59
C ILE A 211 9.24 -10.12 5.47
N GLN A 212 10.29 -10.80 5.02
CA GLN A 212 10.95 -11.87 5.78
C GLN A 212 12.46 -11.62 5.83
N SER A 213 13.09 -12.02 6.94
CA SER A 213 14.55 -12.07 7.05
C SER A 213 15.08 -13.45 6.67
N VAL A 214 16.38 -13.52 6.42
CA VAL A 214 17.13 -14.77 6.39
C VAL A 214 18.50 -14.55 7.01
N ASP A 215 18.95 -15.47 7.85
CA ASP A 215 20.27 -15.51 8.42
C ASP A 215 21.18 -16.46 7.62
N ASP A 216 22.50 -16.25 7.69
CA ASP A 216 23.50 -16.99 6.91
C ASP A 216 23.81 -18.39 7.49
N ASN A 217 22.78 -19.24 7.54
CA ASN A 217 22.88 -20.65 7.92
C ASN A 217 21.85 -21.48 7.15
N MET A 218 22.11 -22.78 6.97
CA MET A 218 21.26 -23.61 6.12
C MET A 218 19.84 -23.79 6.67
N GLU A 219 19.70 -23.85 8.00
CA GLU A 219 18.41 -24.00 8.67
C GLU A 219 17.49 -22.81 8.34
N ASP A 220 17.98 -21.58 8.47
CA ASP A 220 17.16 -20.38 8.21
C ASP A 220 16.94 -20.15 6.70
N ILE A 221 17.92 -20.47 5.85
CA ILE A 221 17.76 -20.47 4.38
C ILE A 221 16.63 -21.43 3.95
N MET A 222 16.57 -22.63 4.54
CA MET A 222 15.51 -23.60 4.22
C MET A 222 14.17 -23.27 4.90
N GLU A 223 14.20 -22.67 6.09
CA GLU A 223 13.00 -22.17 6.76
C GLU A 223 12.33 -21.05 5.98
N LEU A 224 13.09 -20.15 5.36
CA LEU A 224 12.54 -19.15 4.44
C LEU A 224 11.80 -19.82 3.28
N ALA A 225 12.39 -20.84 2.64
CA ALA A 225 11.73 -21.61 1.58
C ALA A 225 10.38 -22.21 2.04
N ARG A 226 10.36 -22.82 3.24
CA ARG A 226 9.13 -23.37 3.82
C ARG A 226 8.09 -22.28 4.06
N SER A 227 8.50 -21.15 4.64
CA SER A 227 7.62 -20.04 4.97
C SER A 227 7.01 -19.40 3.72
N GLU A 228 7.78 -19.21 2.66
CA GLU A 228 7.31 -18.68 1.38
C GLU A 228 6.27 -19.59 0.72
N ALA A 229 6.50 -20.90 0.72
CA ALA A 229 5.51 -21.87 0.24
C ALA A 229 4.17 -21.74 1.00
N MET A 230 4.24 -21.56 2.33
CA MET A 230 3.04 -21.36 3.14
C MET A 230 2.34 -20.03 2.84
N LEU A 231 3.08 -18.95 2.58
CA LEU A 231 2.52 -17.66 2.18
C LEU A 231 1.81 -17.71 0.82
N PHE A 232 2.42 -18.36 -0.16
CA PHE A 232 1.86 -18.49 -1.51
C PHE A 232 0.56 -19.32 -1.52
N LYS A 233 0.46 -20.33 -0.64
CA LYS A 233 -0.78 -21.10 -0.45
C LYS A 233 -2.00 -20.22 -0.17
N PHE A 234 -1.84 -19.14 0.60
CA PHE A 234 -2.91 -18.18 0.95
C PHE A 234 -3.03 -17.02 -0.04
N GLY A 235 -2.29 -17.02 -1.16
CA GLY A 235 -2.37 -15.99 -2.20
C GLY A 235 -1.75 -14.66 -1.80
N SER A 236 -0.80 -14.68 -0.85
CA SER A 236 -0.05 -13.52 -0.36
C SER A 236 1.32 -13.41 -1.02
N GLY A 237 1.87 -12.20 -1.03
CA GLY A 237 3.19 -11.91 -1.60
C GLY A 237 4.24 -11.62 -0.54
N THR A 238 5.50 -11.94 -0.81
CA THR A 238 6.61 -11.78 0.14
C THR A 238 7.87 -11.19 -0.48
N GLY A 239 8.63 -10.43 0.28
CA GLY A 239 9.98 -10.06 -0.13
C GLY A 239 11.03 -10.23 0.96
N THR A 240 12.27 -10.40 0.49
CA THR A 240 13.43 -10.74 1.31
C THR A 240 14.67 -10.07 0.73
N ASP A 241 15.51 -9.50 1.58
CA ASP A 241 16.87 -9.09 1.23
C ASP A 241 17.82 -10.24 1.53
N LEU A 242 18.62 -10.62 0.55
CA LEU A 242 19.53 -11.77 0.64
C LEU A 242 20.97 -11.35 0.92
N SER A 243 21.20 -10.07 1.26
CA SER A 243 22.55 -9.53 1.49
C SER A 243 23.20 -10.05 2.77
N THR A 244 22.41 -10.74 3.62
CA THR A 244 22.90 -11.46 4.79
C THR A 244 23.61 -12.75 4.40
N LEU A 245 23.31 -13.34 3.23
CA LEU A 245 23.93 -14.60 2.80
C LEU A 245 25.34 -14.34 2.28
N ARG A 246 26.32 -15.11 2.75
CA ARG A 246 27.71 -14.94 2.31
C ARG A 246 27.85 -15.12 0.79
N SER A 247 28.73 -14.34 0.19
CA SER A 247 29.00 -14.41 -1.26
C SER A 247 29.54 -15.77 -1.68
N CYS A 248 29.25 -16.20 -2.92
CA CYS A 248 29.86 -17.39 -3.51
C CYS A 248 31.41 -17.33 -3.61
N ARG A 249 31.97 -16.14 -3.40
CA ARG A 249 33.41 -15.86 -3.42
C ARG A 249 34.06 -16.13 -2.07
N GLU A 250 33.29 -16.28 -0.98
CA GLU A 250 33.77 -16.49 0.41
C GLU A 250 34.18 -17.93 0.69
N LYS A 251 34.63 -18.16 1.93
CA LYS A 251 35.03 -19.49 2.40
C LYS A 251 34.00 -20.02 3.39
N LEU A 252 33.79 -21.33 3.35
CA LEU A 252 33.09 -22.06 4.41
C LEU A 252 34.08 -22.46 5.51
N SER A 253 33.59 -22.54 6.75
CA SER A 253 34.39 -22.95 7.91
C SER A 253 34.97 -24.36 7.76
N GLY A 254 34.25 -25.28 7.10
CA GLY A 254 34.69 -26.65 6.79
C GLY A 254 35.58 -26.77 5.54
N GLY A 255 35.95 -25.67 4.89
CA GLY A 255 36.63 -25.65 3.60
C GLY A 255 35.66 -25.62 2.41
N GLY A 256 36.14 -25.14 1.25
CA GLY A 256 35.33 -24.95 0.04
C GLY A 256 34.71 -23.56 -0.09
N ARG A 257 33.86 -23.41 -1.11
CA ARG A 257 33.14 -22.17 -1.44
C ARG A 257 31.64 -22.34 -1.21
N PRO A 258 30.96 -21.35 -0.63
CA PRO A 258 29.50 -21.37 -0.51
C PRO A 258 28.85 -21.15 -1.88
N SER A 259 27.57 -21.51 -2.00
CA SER A 259 26.82 -21.36 -3.25
C SER A 259 26.46 -19.90 -3.57
N GLY A 260 26.45 -19.02 -2.57
CA GLY A 260 26.03 -17.62 -2.67
C GLY A 260 24.51 -17.42 -2.79
N PRO A 261 24.02 -16.18 -2.63
CA PRO A 261 22.60 -15.86 -2.64
C PRO A 261 21.89 -16.29 -3.94
N LEU A 262 22.51 -16.08 -5.11
CA LEU A 262 21.90 -16.40 -6.40
C LEU A 262 21.56 -17.88 -6.56
N SER A 263 22.32 -18.78 -5.94
CA SER A 263 22.01 -20.20 -6.00
C SER A 263 20.72 -20.52 -5.24
N PHE A 264 20.53 -19.93 -4.06
CA PHE A 264 19.30 -20.10 -3.28
C PHE A 264 18.12 -19.35 -3.89
N MET A 265 18.37 -18.22 -4.57
CA MET A 265 17.34 -17.53 -5.35
C MET A 265 16.68 -18.45 -6.38
N ARG A 266 17.44 -19.35 -7.03
CA ARG A 266 16.87 -20.36 -7.95
C ARG A 266 15.92 -21.33 -7.24
N VAL A 267 16.24 -21.73 -6.01
CA VAL A 267 15.36 -22.60 -5.21
C VAL A 267 14.05 -21.86 -4.89
N TYR A 268 14.15 -20.62 -4.41
CA TYR A 268 12.96 -19.84 -4.06
C TYR A 268 12.10 -19.47 -5.27
N ASP A 269 12.72 -19.22 -6.43
CA ASP A 269 12.02 -19.02 -7.70
C ASP A 269 11.17 -20.25 -8.08
N GLN A 270 11.72 -21.45 -7.93
CA GLN A 270 10.98 -22.68 -8.22
C GLN A 270 9.87 -22.95 -7.21
N ILE A 271 10.04 -22.59 -5.94
CA ILE A 271 8.96 -22.64 -4.94
C ILE A 271 7.79 -21.75 -5.37
N ALA A 272 8.09 -20.52 -5.82
CA ALA A 272 7.07 -19.61 -6.34
C ALA A 272 6.39 -20.14 -7.61
N ALA A 273 7.11 -20.87 -8.46
CA ALA A 273 6.56 -21.49 -9.66
C ALA A 273 5.57 -22.64 -9.37
N VAL A 274 5.88 -23.50 -8.38
CA VAL A 274 5.10 -24.72 -8.11
C VAL A 274 3.93 -24.51 -7.17
N VAL A 275 4.01 -23.55 -6.24
CA VAL A 275 2.94 -23.31 -5.26
C VAL A 275 1.90 -22.35 -5.82
N LYS A 276 0.72 -22.87 -6.13
CA LYS A 276 -0.47 -22.09 -6.52
C LYS A 276 -1.41 -21.93 -5.32
N SER A 277 -2.07 -20.77 -5.19
CA SER A 277 -2.98 -20.54 -4.05
C SER A 277 -4.18 -21.50 -4.06
N GLY A 278 -4.50 -22.08 -2.91
CA GLY A 278 -5.46 -23.19 -2.76
C GLY A 278 -6.92 -22.80 -3.02
N GLY A 279 -7.33 -22.81 -4.30
CA GLY A 279 -8.72 -22.60 -4.74
C GLY A 279 -8.89 -21.46 -5.77
N LYS A 280 -7.85 -20.69 -6.05
CA LYS A 280 -7.83 -19.62 -7.05
C LYS A 280 -6.48 -19.65 -7.77
N THR A 281 -6.46 -19.58 -9.10
CA THR A 281 -5.25 -19.68 -9.94
C THR A 281 -4.34 -18.43 -9.88
N ARG A 282 -4.06 -17.90 -8.68
CA ARG A 282 -3.14 -16.76 -8.51
C ARG A 282 -1.68 -17.27 -8.46
N ARG A 283 -0.82 -16.71 -9.31
CA ARG A 283 0.63 -16.94 -9.25
C ARG A 283 1.22 -16.31 -7.98
N ALA A 284 2.25 -16.93 -7.42
CA ALA A 284 3.03 -16.37 -6.34
C ALA A 284 3.62 -15.00 -6.75
N ALA A 285 3.77 -14.09 -5.78
CA ALA A 285 4.41 -12.80 -5.99
C ALA A 285 5.56 -12.66 -4.99
N LYS A 286 6.77 -12.40 -5.51
CA LYS A 286 7.98 -12.39 -4.72
C LYS A 286 8.89 -11.21 -5.07
N MET A 287 9.54 -10.61 -4.07
CA MET A 287 10.67 -9.68 -4.22
C MET A 287 11.94 -10.31 -3.65
N GLN A 288 13.05 -10.15 -4.36
CA GLN A 288 14.39 -10.44 -3.85
C GLN A 288 15.27 -9.22 -4.07
N SER A 289 16.05 -8.87 -3.05
CA SER A 289 16.97 -7.75 -3.14
C SER A 289 18.38 -8.10 -2.66
N LEU A 290 19.34 -7.37 -3.21
CA LEU A 290 20.71 -7.28 -2.70
C LEU A 290 21.11 -5.81 -2.56
N LYS A 291 21.86 -5.52 -1.51
CA LYS A 291 22.50 -4.23 -1.28
C LYS A 291 23.70 -4.08 -2.20
N VAL A 292 23.91 -2.86 -2.70
CA VAL A 292 24.95 -2.56 -3.71
C VAL A 292 26.39 -2.82 -3.22
N TRP A 293 26.61 -2.93 -1.92
CA TRP A 293 27.91 -3.29 -1.34
C TRP A 293 28.20 -4.79 -1.33
N HIS A 294 27.24 -5.66 -1.71
CA HIS A 294 27.39 -7.11 -1.65
C HIS A 294 28.35 -7.64 -2.76
N PRO A 295 29.28 -8.58 -2.48
CA PRO A 295 30.28 -9.01 -3.47
C PRO A 295 29.73 -9.69 -4.73
N ASP A 296 28.54 -10.27 -4.65
CA ASP A 296 27.85 -10.91 -5.79
C ASP A 296 26.91 -9.95 -6.55
N ILE A 297 27.01 -8.63 -6.31
CA ILE A 297 26.07 -7.65 -6.87
C ILE A 297 26.03 -7.65 -8.40
N MET A 298 27.18 -7.78 -9.07
CA MET A 298 27.25 -7.79 -10.53
C MET A 298 26.57 -9.02 -11.13
N ASP A 299 26.74 -10.19 -10.48
CA ASP A 299 26.07 -11.41 -10.91
C ASP A 299 24.55 -11.28 -10.72
N PHE A 300 24.10 -10.64 -9.63
CA PHE A 300 22.68 -10.35 -9.37
C PHE A 300 22.07 -9.41 -10.41
N ILE A 301 22.78 -8.33 -10.77
CA ILE A 301 22.33 -7.36 -11.78
C ILE A 301 22.11 -8.03 -13.13
N GLU A 302 23.01 -8.93 -13.51
CA GLU A 302 22.98 -9.55 -14.84
C GLU A 302 22.19 -10.86 -14.92
N CYS A 303 21.68 -11.40 -13.81
CA CYS A 303 21.15 -12.77 -13.80
C CYS A 303 19.92 -12.95 -14.71
N LYS A 304 18.97 -12.00 -14.66
CA LYS A 304 17.78 -12.02 -15.54
C LYS A 304 18.11 -11.68 -16.98
N VAL A 305 19.08 -10.82 -17.23
CA VAL A 305 19.58 -10.53 -18.59
C VAL A 305 20.12 -11.80 -19.25
N LYS A 306 20.88 -12.60 -18.50
CA LYS A 306 21.42 -13.89 -18.96
C LYS A 306 20.30 -14.91 -19.22
N GLU A 307 19.29 -14.99 -18.35
CA GLU A 307 18.13 -15.88 -18.56
C GLU A 307 17.24 -15.42 -19.73
N GLU A 308 17.11 -14.12 -19.96
CA GLU A 308 16.38 -13.57 -21.11
C GLU A 308 17.06 -13.93 -22.44
N ALA A 309 18.39 -13.83 -22.49
CA ALA A 309 19.17 -14.29 -23.65
C ALA A 309 18.98 -15.80 -23.89
N LYS A 310 18.91 -16.59 -22.82
CA LYS A 310 18.62 -18.03 -22.87
C LYS A 310 17.20 -18.31 -23.38
N ALA A 311 16.18 -17.61 -22.91
CA ALA A 311 14.80 -17.76 -23.38
C ALA A 311 14.69 -17.47 -24.88
N LYS A 312 15.31 -16.38 -25.34
CA LYS A 312 15.38 -16.02 -26.78
C LYS A 312 16.04 -17.11 -27.61
N LEU A 313 17.13 -17.69 -27.13
CA LEU A 313 17.80 -18.79 -27.82
C LEU A 313 16.94 -20.05 -27.88
N LEU A 314 16.22 -20.39 -26.81
CA LEU A 314 15.29 -21.53 -26.78
C LEU A 314 14.17 -21.34 -27.81
N MET A 315 13.56 -20.16 -27.86
CA MET A 315 12.51 -19.84 -28.85
C MET A 315 13.04 -19.91 -30.28
N ALA A 316 14.25 -19.39 -30.52
CA ALA A 316 14.89 -19.48 -31.83
C ALA A 316 15.20 -20.92 -32.28
N ASN A 317 15.20 -21.88 -31.34
CA ASN A 317 15.44 -23.31 -31.60
C ASN A 317 14.18 -24.18 -31.44
N GLY A 318 12.98 -23.58 -31.51
CA GLY A 318 11.72 -24.30 -31.64
C GLY A 318 10.94 -24.55 -30.35
N TYR A 319 11.36 -23.99 -29.22
CA TYR A 319 10.47 -23.89 -28.05
C TYR A 319 9.41 -22.81 -28.31
N ASP A 320 8.19 -23.04 -27.84
CA ASP A 320 7.20 -21.97 -27.77
C ASP A 320 7.52 -20.99 -26.62
N TYR A 321 6.78 -19.88 -26.57
CA TYR A 321 7.00 -18.84 -25.56
C TYR A 321 6.91 -19.42 -24.13
N ASP A 322 5.82 -20.14 -23.82
CA ASP A 322 5.60 -20.70 -22.50
C ASP A 322 6.64 -21.76 -22.12
N GLY A 323 7.05 -22.63 -23.06
CA GLY A 323 8.08 -23.64 -22.86
C GLY A 323 9.46 -23.05 -22.63
N ALA A 324 9.81 -21.97 -23.35
CA ALA A 324 11.07 -21.27 -23.14
C ALA A 324 11.13 -20.63 -21.75
N TYR A 325 10.13 -19.82 -21.39
CA TYR A 325 10.12 -19.09 -20.11
C TYR A 325 9.97 -20.02 -18.91
N SER A 326 9.18 -21.10 -19.00
CA SER A 326 9.08 -22.11 -17.93
C SER A 326 10.37 -22.89 -17.69
N SER A 327 11.32 -22.87 -18.64
CA SER A 327 12.63 -23.53 -18.54
C SER A 327 13.78 -22.57 -18.13
N THR A 328 13.45 -21.32 -17.84
CA THR A 328 14.39 -20.29 -17.37
C THR A 328 14.17 -19.95 -15.91
N MET A 329 15.21 -19.41 -15.28
CA MET A 329 15.20 -19.09 -13.84
C MET A 329 14.83 -17.62 -13.60
N PHE A 330 14.49 -17.33 -12.34
CA PHE A 330 14.21 -15.99 -11.82
C PHE A 330 12.97 -15.31 -12.40
N GLN A 331 12.09 -16.05 -13.09
CA GLN A 331 10.89 -15.51 -13.73
C GLN A 331 9.74 -15.26 -12.74
N ASN A 332 9.82 -15.82 -11.53
CA ASN A 332 8.77 -15.77 -10.52
C ASN A 332 9.09 -14.82 -9.36
N ALA A 333 10.14 -14.00 -9.50
CA ALA A 333 10.52 -12.98 -8.52
C ALA A 333 10.85 -11.66 -9.22
N ASN A 334 10.40 -10.55 -8.64
CA ASN A 334 10.93 -9.22 -8.92
C ASN A 334 12.30 -9.09 -8.24
N LEU A 335 13.26 -8.48 -8.92
CA LEU A 335 14.60 -8.23 -8.40
C LEU A 335 14.79 -6.74 -8.19
N SER A 336 15.44 -6.34 -7.09
CA SER A 336 15.81 -4.94 -6.88
C SER A 336 17.16 -4.80 -6.21
N VAL A 337 17.96 -3.83 -6.68
CA VAL A 337 19.21 -3.47 -6.00
C VAL A 337 18.96 -2.32 -5.04
N ARG A 338 19.44 -2.47 -3.80
CA ARG A 338 19.35 -1.42 -2.78
C ARG A 338 20.58 -0.51 -2.87
N LEU A 339 20.35 0.72 -3.32
CA LEU A 339 21.38 1.75 -3.55
C LEU A 339 21.48 2.68 -2.35
N THR A 340 22.71 3.08 -2.00
CA THR A 340 22.98 4.07 -0.95
C THR A 340 23.35 5.42 -1.56
N ASP A 341 23.20 6.50 -0.79
CA ASP A 341 23.67 7.83 -1.19
C ASP A 341 25.17 7.82 -1.52
N ASP A 342 25.98 7.06 -0.77
CA ASP A 342 27.42 6.90 -1.02
C ASP A 342 27.71 6.29 -2.39
N PHE A 343 26.96 5.27 -2.81
CA PHE A 343 27.08 4.69 -4.14
C PHE A 343 26.71 5.71 -5.22
N MET A 344 25.61 6.42 -5.04
CA MET A 344 25.17 7.45 -5.99
C MET A 344 26.20 8.58 -6.12
N ASN A 345 26.81 9.01 -5.02
CA ASN A 345 27.91 9.98 -5.03
C ASN A 345 29.14 9.42 -5.76
N ALA A 346 29.50 8.14 -5.54
CA ALA A 346 30.59 7.51 -6.27
C ALA A 346 30.34 7.45 -7.80
N VAL A 347 29.10 7.27 -8.24
CA VAL A 347 28.72 7.37 -9.67
C VAL A 347 28.95 8.78 -10.21
N LEU A 348 28.45 9.80 -9.50
CA LEU A 348 28.56 11.20 -9.93
C LEU A 348 30.04 11.61 -10.06
N GLU A 349 30.85 11.22 -9.09
CA GLU A 349 32.28 11.55 -8.99
C GLU A 349 33.21 10.62 -9.79
N ASP A 350 32.65 9.67 -10.55
CA ASP A 350 33.41 8.70 -11.37
C ASP A 350 34.42 7.86 -10.57
N LYS A 351 34.04 7.46 -9.35
CA LYS A 351 34.87 6.68 -8.43
C LYS A 351 34.73 5.17 -8.66
N GLN A 352 35.68 4.43 -8.11
CA GLN A 352 35.55 2.98 -7.89
C GLN A 352 34.54 2.71 -6.77
N TRP A 353 33.75 1.66 -6.94
CA TRP A 353 32.87 1.12 -5.92
C TRP A 353 33.40 -0.24 -5.48
N THR A 354 33.98 -0.29 -4.29
CA THR A 354 34.53 -1.51 -3.70
C THR A 354 33.49 -2.13 -2.77
N THR A 355 33.14 -3.39 -3.05
CA THR A 355 32.25 -4.17 -2.18
C THR A 355 32.97 -4.62 -0.92
N ARG A 356 32.26 -5.25 0.03
CA ARG A 356 32.86 -5.82 1.25
C ARG A 356 32.36 -7.23 1.49
N TRP A 357 33.18 -8.06 2.15
CA TRP A 357 32.76 -9.43 2.48
C TRP A 357 31.60 -9.40 3.48
N VAL A 358 30.71 -10.37 3.40
CA VAL A 358 29.56 -10.47 4.32
C VAL A 358 30.03 -10.99 5.68
N THR A 359 30.95 -11.96 5.69
CA THR A 359 31.48 -12.56 6.93
C THR A 359 32.54 -11.72 7.62
N ASP A 360 33.20 -10.80 6.89
CA ASP A 360 34.17 -9.84 7.42
C ASP A 360 33.99 -8.47 6.72
N PRO A 361 33.18 -7.56 7.30
CA PRO A 361 32.88 -6.27 6.68
C PRO A 361 34.08 -5.33 6.47
N GLU A 362 35.21 -5.58 7.15
CA GLU A 362 36.45 -4.79 7.02
C GLU A 362 37.32 -5.28 5.85
N GLN A 363 37.06 -6.50 5.36
CA GLN A 363 37.75 -7.01 4.19
C GLN A 363 37.14 -6.42 2.91
N GLU A 364 37.98 -5.96 2.00
CA GLU A 364 37.56 -5.46 0.68
C GLU A 364 37.18 -6.63 -0.24
N GLY A 365 35.99 -6.53 -0.83
CA GLY A 365 35.51 -7.42 -1.88
C GLY A 365 35.95 -6.95 -3.28
N PRO A 366 35.39 -7.53 -4.34
CA PRO A 366 35.58 -7.05 -5.71
C PRO A 366 35.18 -5.57 -5.87
N SER A 367 35.87 -4.88 -6.78
CA SER A 367 35.65 -3.47 -7.09
C SER A 367 35.38 -3.27 -8.57
N TRP A 368 34.51 -2.31 -8.90
CA TRP A 368 34.19 -1.89 -10.26
C TRP A 368 34.04 -0.37 -10.32
N PRO A 369 34.24 0.28 -11.49
CA PRO A 369 33.79 1.66 -11.66
C PRO A 369 32.31 1.80 -11.31
N ALA A 370 31.95 2.74 -10.43
CA ALA A 370 30.57 2.90 -9.96
C ALA A 370 29.60 3.15 -11.13
N ARG A 371 30.04 3.90 -12.14
CA ARG A 371 29.28 4.14 -13.38
C ARG A 371 29.03 2.87 -14.18
N GLU A 372 29.96 1.92 -14.18
CA GLU A 372 29.75 0.62 -14.85
C GLU A 372 28.63 -0.17 -14.17
N VAL A 373 28.64 -0.22 -12.83
CA VAL A 373 27.59 -0.88 -12.04
C VAL A 373 26.23 -0.27 -12.35
N LEU A 374 26.13 1.07 -12.37
CA LEU A 374 24.89 1.77 -12.72
C LEU A 374 24.47 1.53 -14.18
N GLN A 375 25.40 1.53 -15.12
CA GLN A 375 25.10 1.25 -16.53
C GLN A 375 24.54 -0.16 -16.73
N LYS A 376 25.09 -1.17 -16.05
CA LYS A 376 24.57 -2.54 -16.11
C LYS A 376 23.19 -2.67 -15.48
N LEU A 377 22.96 -1.97 -14.36
CA LEU A 377 21.62 -1.84 -13.77
C LEU A 377 20.62 -1.30 -14.80
N SER A 378 20.91 -0.12 -15.37
CA SER A 378 20.04 0.51 -16.36
C SER A 378 19.83 -0.34 -17.61
N HIS A 379 20.88 -1.04 -18.08
CA HIS A 379 20.76 -1.93 -19.23
C HIS A 379 19.84 -3.12 -18.95
N GLY A 380 19.94 -3.74 -17.76
CA GLY A 380 19.05 -4.82 -17.36
C GLY A 380 17.59 -4.35 -17.29
N THR A 381 17.35 -3.24 -16.58
CA THR A 381 16.00 -2.66 -16.47
C THR A 381 15.41 -2.34 -17.84
N TRP A 382 16.20 -1.78 -18.77
CA TRP A 382 15.74 -1.52 -20.14
C TRP A 382 15.44 -2.80 -20.92
N LEU A 383 16.25 -3.85 -20.76
CA LEU A 383 16.13 -5.07 -21.54
C LEU A 383 14.94 -5.95 -21.11
N CYS A 384 14.72 -6.10 -19.80
CA CYS A 384 13.71 -7.02 -19.28
C CYS A 384 12.94 -6.51 -18.05
N GLY A 385 13.06 -5.23 -17.69
CA GLY A 385 12.37 -4.63 -16.54
C GLY A 385 13.05 -4.84 -15.19
N ASP A 386 14.16 -5.59 -15.13
CA ASP A 386 14.86 -5.94 -13.89
C ASP A 386 16.39 -5.81 -13.98
N PRO A 387 17.08 -5.55 -12.86
CA PRO A 387 16.49 -5.29 -11.54
C PRO A 387 15.91 -3.87 -11.45
N GLY A 388 14.93 -3.68 -10.58
CA GLY A 388 14.54 -2.35 -10.09
C GLY A 388 15.56 -1.77 -9.10
N VAL A 389 15.29 -0.59 -8.58
CA VAL A 389 16.13 0.08 -7.58
C VAL A 389 15.32 0.46 -6.34
N GLN A 390 15.96 0.39 -5.17
CA GLN A 390 15.41 0.85 -3.90
C GLN A 390 16.45 1.73 -3.21
N TYR A 391 16.10 2.94 -2.82
CA TYR A 391 17.03 3.89 -2.20
C TYR A 391 17.14 3.64 -0.70
N ASP A 392 18.12 2.82 -0.32
CA ASP A 392 18.32 2.28 1.02
C ASP A 392 18.49 3.34 2.11
N THR A 393 19.28 4.37 1.82
CA THR A 393 19.52 5.52 2.72
C THR A 393 18.23 6.31 2.92
N THR A 394 17.54 6.67 1.82
CA THR A 394 16.26 7.38 1.87
C THR A 394 15.21 6.59 2.66
N ILE A 395 15.06 5.29 2.38
CA ILE A 395 14.08 4.43 3.07
C ILE A 395 14.31 4.45 4.59
N ASN A 396 15.56 4.32 5.04
CA ASN A 396 15.85 4.29 6.48
C ASN A 396 15.84 5.68 7.14
N LYS A 397 16.04 6.76 6.36
CA LYS A 397 15.85 8.13 6.84
C LYS A 397 14.40 8.41 7.26
N TRP A 398 13.44 7.82 6.55
CA TRP A 398 11.99 7.95 6.83
C TRP A 398 11.44 6.82 7.73
N HIS A 399 12.31 6.03 8.36
CA HIS A 399 11.88 4.95 9.22
C HIS A 399 11.38 5.47 10.57
N THR A 400 10.13 5.14 10.90
CA THR A 400 9.50 5.49 12.19
C THR A 400 10.00 4.66 13.38
N CYS A 401 10.69 3.54 13.16
CA CYS A 401 11.12 2.63 14.22
C CYS A 401 12.60 2.15 14.11
N PRO A 402 13.58 3.04 13.89
CA PRO A 402 14.96 2.63 13.62
C PRO A 402 15.65 1.93 14.80
N LYS A 403 15.19 2.13 16.04
CA LYS A 403 15.74 1.44 17.22
C LYS A 403 15.24 0.00 17.34
N SER A 404 14.16 -0.34 16.64
CA SER A 404 13.59 -1.69 16.59
C SER A 404 14.23 -2.59 15.54
N GLY A 405 15.04 -2.01 14.67
CA GLY A 405 15.70 -2.71 13.58
C GLY A 405 15.76 -1.84 12.34
N ARG A 406 16.44 -2.36 11.32
CA ARG A 406 16.60 -1.68 10.05
C ARG A 406 15.55 -2.16 9.05
N ILE A 407 15.10 -1.29 8.15
CA ILE A 407 14.32 -1.73 6.98
C ILE A 407 15.30 -2.35 5.99
N ASN A 408 15.30 -3.68 5.85
CA ASN A 408 16.22 -4.41 4.97
C ASN A 408 15.61 -4.78 3.62
N ALA A 409 14.29 -4.98 3.53
CA ALA A 409 13.62 -5.35 2.30
C ALA A 409 12.26 -4.66 2.14
N SER A 410 11.58 -5.02 1.07
CA SER A 410 10.20 -4.61 0.77
C SER A 410 9.34 -5.83 0.50
N ASN A 411 8.03 -5.64 0.38
CA ASN A 411 7.15 -6.63 -0.23
C ASN A 411 7.34 -6.68 -1.78
N PRO A 412 6.63 -7.57 -2.53
CA PRO A 412 6.79 -7.75 -3.98
C PRO A 412 6.70 -6.50 -4.86
N CYS A 413 5.87 -5.52 -4.49
CA CYS A 413 5.60 -4.35 -5.31
C CYS A 413 6.29 -3.08 -4.79
N SER A 414 7.20 -3.21 -3.80
CA SER A 414 8.00 -2.12 -3.23
C SER A 414 7.23 -0.97 -2.55
N GLU A 415 5.93 -1.13 -2.27
CA GLU A 415 5.09 -0.14 -1.60
C GLU A 415 5.12 -0.25 -0.07
N TYR A 416 5.37 -1.44 0.47
CA TYR A 416 5.47 -1.70 1.89
C TYR A 416 6.94 -1.89 2.30
N MET A 417 7.42 -0.94 3.10
CA MET A 417 8.81 -0.85 3.58
C MET A 417 8.80 -0.74 5.10
N PHE A 418 9.07 -1.85 5.79
CA PHE A 418 9.10 -1.87 7.25
C PHE A 418 10.10 -2.91 7.76
N LEU A 419 10.10 -3.18 9.06
CA LEU A 419 10.96 -4.17 9.70
C LEU A 419 10.82 -5.56 9.07
N ASP A 420 11.89 -6.35 9.16
CA ASP A 420 11.84 -7.74 8.73
C ASP A 420 10.83 -8.55 9.54
N ASN A 421 10.33 -9.63 8.94
CA ASN A 421 9.28 -10.47 9.53
C ASN A 421 8.05 -9.65 9.90
N SER A 422 7.52 -8.86 8.97
CA SER A 422 6.34 -8.02 9.18
C SER A 422 5.29 -8.23 8.10
N ALA A 423 4.06 -7.79 8.37
CA ALA A 423 2.94 -7.87 7.45
C ALA A 423 2.20 -6.54 7.38
N CYS A 424 1.54 -6.30 6.25
CA CYS A 424 0.73 -5.11 6.03
C CYS A 424 -0.69 -5.45 5.58
N ASN A 425 -1.67 -4.86 6.28
CA ASN A 425 -3.08 -4.86 5.88
C ASN A 425 -3.33 -3.64 4.99
N LEU A 426 -3.70 -3.86 3.72
CA LEU A 426 -3.89 -2.76 2.76
C LEU A 426 -5.36 -2.43 2.51
N ALA A 427 -5.63 -1.17 2.20
CA ALA A 427 -6.91 -0.71 1.68
C ALA A 427 -6.68 0.46 0.74
N SER A 428 -7.63 0.75 -0.15
CA SER A 428 -7.52 1.87 -1.07
C SER A 428 -8.85 2.61 -1.21
N ILE A 429 -8.77 3.94 -1.26
CA ILE A 429 -9.89 4.85 -1.47
C ILE A 429 -9.98 5.23 -2.96
N ASN A 430 -11.19 5.25 -3.52
CA ASN A 430 -11.43 5.73 -4.88
C ASN A 430 -11.61 7.25 -4.88
N LEU A 431 -10.62 7.99 -5.39
CA LEU A 431 -10.63 9.46 -5.37
C LEU A 431 -11.80 10.07 -6.16
N MET A 432 -12.26 9.43 -7.24
CA MET A 432 -13.36 9.94 -8.06
C MET A 432 -14.69 10.01 -7.29
N ARG A 433 -14.84 9.25 -6.19
CA ARG A 433 -16.07 9.30 -5.35
C ARG A 433 -16.12 10.51 -4.42
N PHE A 434 -15.08 11.33 -4.43
CA PHE A 434 -14.98 12.59 -3.69
C PHE A 434 -14.83 13.78 -4.63
N PHE A 435 -14.89 13.57 -5.94
CA PHE A 435 -14.83 14.63 -6.94
C PHE A 435 -16.25 14.99 -7.40
N ASP A 436 -16.57 16.27 -7.32
CA ASP A 436 -17.79 16.82 -7.92
C ASP A 436 -17.51 17.17 -9.38
N GLU A 437 -18.09 16.40 -10.29
CA GLU A 437 -17.90 16.54 -11.73
C GLU A 437 -18.43 17.87 -12.28
N GLU A 438 -19.45 18.45 -11.65
CA GLU A 438 -20.06 19.72 -12.09
C GLU A 438 -19.18 20.90 -11.66
N THR A 439 -18.85 20.98 -10.38
CA THR A 439 -18.09 22.12 -9.84
C THR A 439 -16.59 21.97 -10.10
N GLY A 440 -16.08 20.75 -10.24
CA GLY A 440 -14.65 20.45 -10.30
C GLY A 440 -13.96 20.53 -8.94
N ILE A 441 -14.71 20.49 -7.85
CA ILE A 441 -14.20 20.58 -6.48
C ILE A 441 -14.00 19.17 -5.91
N PHE A 442 -12.88 18.95 -5.21
CA PHE A 442 -12.63 17.74 -4.46
C PHE A 442 -13.10 17.90 -3.01
N ASP A 443 -13.99 17.03 -2.54
CA ASP A 443 -14.53 17.02 -1.19
C ASP A 443 -13.52 16.41 -0.20
N VAL A 444 -12.64 17.29 0.26
CA VAL A 444 -11.60 17.00 1.24
C VAL A 444 -12.17 16.48 2.56
N LYS A 445 -13.30 17.04 3.03
CA LYS A 445 -13.86 16.69 4.34
C LYS A 445 -14.37 15.25 4.33
N ARG A 446 -15.10 14.86 3.28
CA ARG A 446 -15.52 13.47 3.11
C ARG A 446 -14.30 12.57 2.90
N PHE A 447 -13.32 12.98 2.12
CA PHE A 447 -12.09 12.17 1.92
C PHE A 447 -11.37 11.87 3.24
N VAL A 448 -11.16 12.88 4.10
CA VAL A 448 -10.55 12.71 5.43
C VAL A 448 -11.36 11.75 6.32
N ASN A 449 -12.69 11.84 6.31
CA ASN A 449 -13.55 10.93 7.08
C ASN A 449 -13.49 9.49 6.54
N ALA A 450 -13.43 9.30 5.22
CA ALA A 450 -13.26 7.97 4.63
C ALA A 450 -11.91 7.36 5.05
N CYS A 451 -10.81 8.14 5.01
CA CYS A 451 -9.50 7.73 5.52
C CYS A 451 -9.58 7.25 6.96
N ARG A 452 -10.27 8.01 7.82
CA ARG A 452 -10.44 7.67 9.24
C ARG A 452 -11.18 6.34 9.44
N ILE A 453 -12.33 6.15 8.80
CA ILE A 453 -13.13 4.92 8.94
C ILE A 453 -12.36 3.69 8.45
N ILE A 454 -11.72 3.79 7.29
CA ILE A 454 -10.96 2.67 6.73
C ILE A 454 -9.73 2.35 7.58
N LEU A 455 -9.03 3.35 8.12
CA LEU A 455 -7.88 3.10 8.99
C LEU A 455 -8.29 2.37 10.28
N ILE A 456 -9.40 2.79 10.91
CA ILE A 456 -9.94 2.10 12.11
C ILE A 456 -10.24 0.63 11.76
N ALA A 457 -10.86 0.37 10.61
CA ALA A 457 -11.14 -0.99 10.17
C ALA A 457 -9.86 -1.82 9.96
N GLN A 458 -8.85 -1.26 9.30
CA GLN A 458 -7.55 -1.93 9.11
C GLN A 458 -6.86 -2.24 10.44
N GLU A 459 -6.95 -1.34 11.42
CA GLU A 459 -6.34 -1.50 12.73
C GLU A 459 -7.00 -2.64 13.53
N ILE A 460 -8.34 -2.73 13.50
CA ILE A 460 -9.09 -3.80 14.20
C ILE A 460 -8.68 -5.19 13.67
N ILE A 461 -8.42 -5.30 12.36
CA ILE A 461 -8.03 -6.57 11.73
C ILE A 461 -6.70 -7.11 12.27
N VAL A 462 -5.78 -6.27 12.77
CA VAL A 462 -4.41 -6.68 13.13
C VAL A 462 -4.37 -7.83 14.13
N ASP A 463 -5.05 -7.70 15.28
CA ASP A 463 -5.04 -8.74 16.32
C ASP A 463 -6.12 -9.82 16.12
N ARG A 464 -7.09 -9.55 15.24
CA ARG A 464 -8.10 -10.52 14.81
C ARG A 464 -7.67 -11.35 13.61
N GLY A 465 -6.53 -11.03 13.02
CA GLY A 465 -5.93 -11.76 11.91
C GLY A 465 -4.97 -12.87 12.35
N SER A 466 -4.61 -13.74 11.41
CA SER A 466 -3.50 -14.68 11.57
C SER A 466 -2.43 -14.52 10.49
N TYR A 467 -1.23 -15.02 10.80
CA TYR A 467 -0.01 -14.80 10.04
C TYR A 467 0.72 -16.13 9.81
N PRO A 468 1.51 -16.27 8.73
CA PRO A 468 2.14 -17.54 8.34
C PRO A 468 3.20 -18.04 9.34
N THR A 469 3.87 -17.13 10.05
CA THR A 469 4.94 -17.45 10.99
C THR A 469 4.71 -16.79 12.33
N ARG A 470 5.31 -17.38 13.37
CA ARG A 470 5.28 -16.83 14.72
C ARG A 470 5.91 -15.43 14.76
N LYS A 471 7.10 -15.26 14.15
CA LYS A 471 7.82 -13.97 14.11
C LYS A 471 6.96 -12.86 13.47
N ILE A 472 6.29 -13.16 12.36
CA ILE A 472 5.39 -12.18 11.71
C ILE A 472 4.21 -11.85 12.61
N ALA A 473 3.57 -12.84 13.25
CA ALA A 473 2.46 -12.56 14.16
C ALA A 473 2.88 -11.71 15.36
N GLU A 474 4.07 -11.96 15.93
CA GLU A 474 4.66 -11.16 17.01
C GLU A 474 4.85 -9.70 16.57
N ASN A 475 5.50 -9.48 15.43
CA ASN A 475 5.75 -8.13 14.92
C ASN A 475 4.48 -7.40 14.48
N SER A 476 3.52 -8.10 13.87
CA SER A 476 2.22 -7.51 13.52
C SER A 476 1.49 -7.00 14.76
N HIS A 477 1.50 -7.76 15.86
CA HIS A 477 0.94 -7.31 17.13
C HIS A 477 1.70 -6.11 17.71
N LYS A 478 3.04 -6.17 17.73
CA LYS A 478 3.91 -5.15 18.34
C LYS A 478 3.90 -3.80 17.63
N TYR A 479 3.86 -3.79 16.30
CA TYR A 479 4.04 -2.58 15.49
C TYR A 479 2.77 -2.14 14.75
N ARG A 480 1.82 -3.06 14.54
CA ARG A 480 0.49 -2.77 13.98
C ARG A 480 0.55 -2.03 12.63
N ALA A 481 1.44 -2.47 11.74
CA ALA A 481 1.68 -1.82 10.46
C ALA A 481 0.49 -1.95 9.50
N LEU A 482 0.07 -0.82 8.93
CA LEU A 482 -1.06 -0.69 8.00
C LEU A 482 -0.61 -0.04 6.69
N GLY A 483 -1.46 -0.13 5.67
CA GLY A 483 -1.23 0.50 4.38
C GLY A 483 -2.52 1.02 3.75
N LEU A 484 -3.02 2.15 4.24
CA LEU A 484 -4.05 2.93 3.56
C LEU A 484 -3.46 3.65 2.34
N GLY A 485 -4.11 3.50 1.20
CA GLY A 485 -3.75 4.16 -0.05
C GLY A 485 -4.97 4.72 -0.78
N PHE A 486 -4.77 5.12 -2.03
CA PHE A 486 -5.84 5.51 -2.94
C PHE A 486 -5.61 4.96 -4.35
N SER A 487 -6.66 5.01 -5.17
CA SER A 487 -6.64 4.75 -6.60
C SER A 487 -7.22 5.95 -7.33
N ASN A 488 -7.15 5.94 -8.67
CA ASN A 488 -7.88 6.87 -9.53
C ASN A 488 -7.31 8.31 -9.58
N ILE A 489 -6.06 8.54 -9.19
CA ILE A 489 -5.47 9.88 -9.29
C ILE A 489 -5.30 10.34 -10.74
N GLY A 490 -4.95 9.43 -11.66
CA GLY A 490 -4.83 9.76 -13.09
C GLY A 490 -6.17 10.17 -13.68
N SER A 491 -7.25 9.49 -13.28
CA SER A 491 -8.63 9.86 -13.65
C SER A 491 -9.04 11.20 -13.05
N LEU A 492 -8.66 11.48 -11.80
CA LEU A 492 -8.96 12.78 -11.18
C LEU A 492 -8.28 13.92 -11.95
N LEU A 493 -7.00 13.78 -12.29
CA LEU A 493 -6.28 14.79 -13.09
C LEU A 493 -6.89 14.94 -14.48
N MET A 494 -7.23 13.82 -15.13
CA MET A 494 -7.90 13.83 -16.43
C MET A 494 -9.25 14.55 -16.38
N ALA A 495 -10.10 14.28 -15.38
CA ALA A 495 -11.39 14.93 -15.18
C ALA A 495 -11.27 16.44 -14.91
N LEU A 496 -10.14 16.86 -14.31
CA LEU A 496 -9.79 18.27 -14.13
C LEU A 496 -9.24 18.93 -15.41
N GLY A 497 -9.06 18.18 -16.50
CA GLY A 497 -8.44 18.67 -17.73
C GLY A 497 -6.95 18.97 -17.58
N LEU A 498 -6.28 18.34 -16.61
CA LEU A 498 -4.87 18.57 -16.32
C LEU A 498 -4.01 17.44 -16.91
N PRO A 499 -2.91 17.76 -17.63
CA PRO A 499 -1.92 16.77 -18.01
C PRO A 499 -1.33 16.10 -16.77
N TYR A 500 -1.15 14.79 -16.81
CA TYR A 500 -0.58 14.04 -15.69
C TYR A 500 0.86 14.53 -15.37
N ASP A 501 1.62 14.92 -16.38
CA ASP A 501 2.99 15.43 -16.30
C ASP A 501 3.08 16.96 -16.11
N SER A 502 2.02 17.61 -15.65
CA SER A 502 2.01 19.04 -15.32
C SER A 502 2.51 19.35 -13.90
N ASP A 503 2.91 20.59 -13.68
CA ASP A 503 3.26 21.11 -12.35
C ASP A 503 2.04 21.12 -11.42
N GLU A 504 0.86 21.44 -11.95
CA GLU A 504 -0.42 21.39 -11.26
C GLU A 504 -0.80 19.96 -10.88
N GLY A 505 -0.61 19.01 -11.80
CA GLY A 505 -0.82 17.58 -11.56
C GLY A 505 0.04 17.08 -10.40
N ARG A 506 1.35 17.40 -10.42
CA ARG A 506 2.26 17.09 -9.30
C ARG A 506 1.82 17.75 -7.99
N GLY A 507 1.37 19.01 -8.04
CA GLY A 507 0.85 19.73 -6.89
C GLY A 507 -0.35 19.04 -6.24
N ILE A 508 -1.35 18.67 -7.05
CA ILE A 508 -2.56 17.97 -6.59
C ILE A 508 -2.20 16.59 -6.02
N CYS A 509 -1.35 15.82 -6.70
CA CYS A 509 -0.86 14.53 -6.20
C CYS A 509 -0.20 14.69 -4.82
N GLY A 510 0.69 15.68 -4.66
CA GLY A 510 1.34 15.99 -3.39
C GLY A 510 0.34 16.35 -2.29
N ALA A 511 -0.64 17.22 -2.59
CA ALA A 511 -1.64 17.65 -1.61
C ALA A 511 -2.57 16.50 -1.17
N ILE A 512 -3.08 15.70 -2.10
CA ILE A 512 -3.96 14.55 -1.78
C ILE A 512 -3.20 13.49 -0.98
N ALA A 513 -1.96 13.18 -1.35
CA ALA A 513 -1.11 12.26 -0.60
C ALA A 513 -0.83 12.77 0.82
N ALA A 514 -0.51 14.06 0.96
CA ALA A 514 -0.28 14.67 2.28
C ALA A 514 -1.54 14.66 3.15
N ILE A 515 -2.73 14.94 2.58
CA ILE A 515 -4.00 14.89 3.30
C ILE A 515 -4.33 13.47 3.75
N MET A 516 -4.21 12.46 2.87
CA MET A 516 -4.44 11.06 3.23
C MET A 516 -3.49 10.61 4.34
N HIS A 517 -2.19 10.88 4.18
CA HIS A 517 -1.17 10.48 5.15
C HIS A 517 -1.36 11.18 6.50
N GLY A 518 -1.69 12.48 6.49
CA GLY A 518 -2.03 13.22 7.69
C GLY A 518 -3.29 12.69 8.37
N ALA A 519 -4.36 12.42 7.62
CA ALA A 519 -5.61 11.85 8.15
C ALA A 519 -5.39 10.49 8.80
N ALA A 520 -4.56 9.65 8.19
CA ALA A 520 -4.20 8.34 8.71
C ALA A 520 -3.40 8.46 10.02
N ASN A 521 -2.34 9.28 10.07
CA ASN A 521 -1.56 9.47 11.29
C ASN A 521 -2.37 10.13 12.41
N ARG A 522 -3.22 11.10 12.10
CA ARG A 522 -4.12 11.73 13.08
C ARG A 522 -5.09 10.71 13.67
N THR A 523 -5.68 9.86 12.83
CA THR A 523 -6.54 8.77 13.28
C THR A 523 -5.76 7.76 14.14
N SER A 524 -4.50 7.47 13.80
CA SER A 524 -3.64 6.63 14.63
C SER A 524 -3.35 7.24 16.01
N ALA A 525 -3.20 8.56 16.11
CA ALA A 525 -3.08 9.26 17.40
C ALA A 525 -4.41 9.25 18.19
N GLU A 526 -5.54 9.39 17.51
CA GLU A 526 -6.86 9.22 18.12
C GLU A 526 -7.06 7.80 18.68
N LEU A 527 -6.65 6.77 17.92
CA LEU A 527 -6.66 5.38 18.34
C LEU A 527 -5.72 5.15 19.53
N ALA A 528 -4.54 5.78 19.55
CA ALA A 528 -3.61 5.69 20.68
C ALA A 528 -4.25 6.18 21.98
N ARG A 529 -5.00 7.29 21.90
CA ARG A 529 -5.78 7.79 23.03
C ARG A 529 -6.89 6.83 23.49
N ALA A 530 -7.53 6.11 22.57
CA ALA A 530 -8.68 5.23 22.87
C ALA A 530 -8.28 3.83 23.37
N VAL A 531 -7.22 3.25 22.81
CA VAL A 531 -6.81 1.84 23.02
C VAL A 531 -5.32 1.65 23.29
N GLY A 532 -4.56 2.74 23.46
CA GLY A 532 -3.11 2.72 23.72
C GLY A 532 -2.27 2.71 22.45
N THR A 533 -1.00 3.13 22.55
CA THR A 533 -0.05 3.12 21.43
C THR A 533 0.29 1.70 20.98
N PHE A 534 1.03 1.55 19.87
CA PHE A 534 1.69 0.27 19.59
C PHE A 534 2.73 -0.05 20.66
N THR A 535 3.06 -1.33 20.84
CA THR A 535 3.87 -1.84 21.96
C THR A 535 5.24 -1.20 22.03
N GLU A 536 5.90 -1.03 20.88
CA GLU A 536 7.28 -0.54 20.79
C GLU A 536 7.36 0.98 20.57
N TYR A 537 6.26 1.71 20.82
CA TYR A 537 6.19 3.16 20.58
C TYR A 537 7.16 3.94 21.46
N GLU A 538 7.21 3.65 22.76
CA GLU A 538 8.02 4.46 23.69
C GLU A 538 9.51 4.41 23.32
N GLN A 539 10.01 3.25 22.89
CA GLN A 539 11.39 3.11 22.42
C GLN A 539 11.68 4.00 21.20
N ASN A 540 10.72 4.12 20.27
CA ASN A 540 10.85 4.82 18.99
C ASN A 540 10.15 6.19 18.96
N LYS A 541 9.71 6.71 20.11
CA LYS A 541 8.86 7.90 20.20
C LYS A 541 9.47 9.11 19.52
N GLU A 542 10.72 9.42 19.84
CA GLU A 542 11.43 10.57 19.29
C GLU A 542 11.65 10.42 17.78
N ASP A 543 11.99 9.23 17.32
CA ASP A 543 12.23 8.93 15.90
C ASP A 543 10.93 9.07 15.09
N MET A 544 9.82 8.52 15.61
CA MET A 544 8.51 8.63 14.98
C MET A 544 8.04 10.09 14.92
N LEU A 545 8.16 10.86 16.01
CA LEU A 545 7.81 12.29 16.02
C LEU A 545 8.69 13.11 15.07
N HIS A 546 9.97 12.76 14.94
CA HIS A 546 10.86 13.36 13.96
C HIS A 546 10.40 13.11 12.53
N VAL A 547 10.03 11.87 12.19
CA VAL A 547 9.48 11.54 10.86
C VAL A 547 8.16 12.29 10.59
N MET A 548 7.29 12.44 11.59
CA MET A 548 6.07 13.26 11.44
C MET A 548 6.41 14.74 11.18
N GLN A 549 7.43 15.28 11.83
CA GLN A 549 7.92 16.63 11.57
C GLN A 549 8.46 16.77 10.14
N MET A 550 9.23 15.79 9.66
CA MET A 550 9.72 15.78 8.28
C MET A 550 8.57 15.78 7.26
N HIS A 551 7.49 15.03 7.51
CA HIS A 551 6.32 15.07 6.64
C HIS A 551 5.61 16.42 6.67
N TRP A 552 5.51 17.07 7.84
CA TRP A 552 5.00 18.44 7.96
C TRP A 552 5.87 19.42 7.15
N ASP A 553 7.20 19.31 7.25
CA ASP A 553 8.15 20.16 6.52
C ASP A 553 8.01 20.00 4.99
N GLU A 554 7.75 18.78 4.50
CA GLU A 554 7.50 18.53 3.07
C GLU A 554 6.11 18.99 2.62
N ALA A 555 5.09 18.86 3.49
CA ALA A 555 3.74 19.36 3.19
C ALA A 555 3.73 20.88 2.96
N GLU A 556 4.53 21.64 3.72
CA GLU A 556 4.69 23.09 3.53
C GLU A 556 5.34 23.48 2.19
N LYS A 557 6.04 22.54 1.53
CA LYS A 557 6.70 22.77 0.24
C LYS A 557 5.80 22.52 -0.96
N ILE A 558 4.57 22.04 -0.75
CA ILE A 558 3.63 21.76 -1.84
C ILE A 558 3.26 23.06 -2.56
N LYS A 559 3.55 23.09 -3.86
CA LYS A 559 3.24 24.20 -4.78
C LYS A 559 2.22 23.75 -5.82
N ASN A 560 1.69 24.70 -6.59
CA ASN A 560 0.88 24.45 -7.78
C ASN A 560 -0.41 23.63 -7.55
N ALA A 561 -0.86 23.49 -6.31
CA ALA A 561 -2.15 22.91 -5.96
C ALA A 561 -3.18 23.99 -5.59
N PRO A 562 -4.48 23.76 -5.81
CA PRO A 562 -5.56 24.59 -5.30
C PRO A 562 -5.35 24.95 -3.82
N ARG A 563 -5.59 26.22 -3.48
CA ARG A 563 -5.30 26.74 -2.14
C ARG A 563 -6.00 25.92 -1.04
N TYR A 564 -7.27 25.54 -1.25
CA TYR A 564 -8.02 24.77 -0.26
C TYR A 564 -7.39 23.40 0.05
N LEU A 565 -6.74 22.75 -0.92
CA LEU A 565 -6.02 21.49 -0.70
C LEU A 565 -4.72 21.73 0.09
N ARG A 566 -3.99 22.80 -0.22
CA ARG A 566 -2.76 23.16 0.50
C ARG A 566 -3.04 23.55 1.95
N ASP A 567 -4.07 24.37 2.16
CA ASP A 567 -4.49 24.82 3.48
C ASP A 567 -4.94 23.63 4.35
N GLU A 568 -5.68 22.65 3.77
CA GLU A 568 -6.01 21.42 4.51
C GLU A 568 -4.76 20.57 4.80
N ALA A 569 -3.90 20.35 3.80
CA ALA A 569 -2.69 19.54 3.99
C ALA A 569 -1.85 20.08 5.17
N ARG A 570 -1.66 21.40 5.25
CA ARG A 570 -1.03 22.03 6.41
C ARG A 570 -1.80 21.79 7.71
N SER A 571 -3.09 22.12 7.71
CA SER A 571 -3.96 22.04 8.89
C SER A 571 -4.00 20.64 9.50
N ILE A 572 -4.03 19.59 8.67
CA ILE A 572 -4.07 18.22 9.17
C ILE A 572 -2.72 17.79 9.76
N TRP A 573 -1.60 18.25 9.20
CA TRP A 573 -0.27 17.97 9.75
C TRP A 573 0.00 18.73 11.05
N ASP A 574 -0.54 19.95 11.21
CA ASP A 574 -0.54 20.66 12.50
C ASP A 574 -1.26 19.81 13.57
N GLN A 575 -2.39 19.19 13.22
CA GLN A 575 -3.13 18.30 14.11
C GLN A 575 -2.36 17.02 14.42
N VAL A 576 -1.72 16.40 13.42
CA VAL A 576 -0.87 15.19 13.62
C VAL A 576 0.23 15.45 14.64
N LEU A 577 0.95 16.57 14.53
CA LEU A 577 2.03 16.90 15.47
C LEU A 577 1.49 17.17 16.88
N ASN A 578 0.37 17.89 16.98
CA ASN A 578 -0.24 18.20 18.28
C ASN A 578 -0.78 16.95 18.98
N ASP A 579 -1.56 16.13 18.28
CA ASP A 579 -2.14 14.90 18.83
C ASP A 579 -1.07 13.83 19.06
N GLY A 580 -0.12 13.69 18.14
CA GLY A 580 1.00 12.75 18.26
C GLY A 580 1.90 13.03 19.45
N ARG A 581 2.20 14.31 19.73
CA ARG A 581 2.96 14.70 20.94
C ARG A 581 2.20 14.41 22.23
N ARG A 582 0.87 14.51 22.20
CA ARG A 582 0.02 14.35 23.39
C ARG A 582 -0.32 12.90 23.70
N TYR A 583 -0.63 12.11 22.68
CA TYR A 583 -1.20 10.76 22.84
C TYR A 583 -0.33 9.65 22.27
N GLY A 584 0.69 9.98 21.48
CA GLY A 584 1.45 9.01 20.69
C GLY A 584 0.66 8.45 19.52
N PHE A 585 1.08 7.30 19.00
CA PHE A 585 0.46 6.67 17.82
C PHE A 585 0.15 5.19 18.05
N ARG A 586 -0.98 4.73 17.50
CA ARG A 586 -1.40 3.33 17.57
C ARG A 586 -0.65 2.43 16.61
N ASN A 587 -0.10 2.97 15.52
CA ASN A 587 0.45 2.21 14.41
C ASN A 587 1.82 2.76 14.04
N ALA A 588 2.82 1.89 13.87
CA ALA A 588 4.15 2.29 13.45
C ALA A 588 4.22 2.75 11.98
N GLN A 589 3.27 2.29 11.16
CA GLN A 589 3.12 2.65 9.75
C GLN A 589 1.63 2.63 9.39
N VAL A 590 1.17 3.60 8.61
CA VAL A 590 -0.27 3.80 8.35
C VAL A 590 -0.67 3.82 6.88
N THR A 591 0.21 4.19 5.95
CA THR A 591 -0.14 4.36 4.53
C THR A 591 0.87 3.74 3.59
N VAL A 592 0.39 3.29 2.43
CA VAL A 592 1.20 2.92 1.25
C VAL A 592 0.43 3.28 -0.01
N LEU A 593 1.10 3.41 -1.15
CA LEU A 593 0.44 3.52 -2.46
C LEU A 593 0.65 2.22 -3.23
N ALA A 594 -0.34 1.33 -3.15
CA ALA A 594 -0.29 0.02 -3.78
C ALA A 594 -0.76 0.05 -5.25
N PRO A 595 -0.43 -0.95 -6.08
CA PRO A 595 -0.86 -1.00 -7.48
C PRO A 595 -2.39 -1.10 -7.68
N THR A 596 -3.14 -1.61 -6.70
CA THR A 596 -4.62 -1.79 -6.73
C THR A 596 -5.22 -2.69 -7.83
N GLY A 597 -4.42 -3.42 -8.62
CA GLY A 597 -4.87 -4.04 -9.89
C GLY A 597 -6.01 -5.09 -9.89
N THR A 598 -6.64 -5.45 -8.77
CA THR A 598 -7.93 -6.18 -8.77
C THR A 598 -9.04 -5.38 -8.10
N ILE A 599 -8.73 -4.71 -6.99
CA ILE A 599 -9.68 -3.92 -6.22
C ILE A 599 -10.09 -2.64 -6.96
N SER A 600 -9.23 -2.11 -7.85
CA SER A 600 -9.58 -1.01 -8.76
C SER A 600 -10.81 -1.35 -9.61
N PHE A 601 -10.87 -2.58 -10.15
CA PHE A 601 -12.00 -3.06 -10.94
C PHE A 601 -13.25 -3.31 -10.09
N MET A 602 -13.07 -3.72 -8.82
CA MET A 602 -14.19 -3.80 -7.87
C MET A 602 -14.76 -2.41 -7.57
N MET A 603 -13.93 -1.37 -7.53
CA MET A 603 -14.33 0.01 -7.28
C MET A 603 -14.71 0.80 -8.55
N ASP A 604 -14.74 0.17 -9.72
CA ASP A 604 -14.93 0.82 -11.02
C ASP A 604 -13.96 1.99 -11.28
N CYS A 605 -12.70 1.82 -10.88
CA CYS A 605 -11.63 2.77 -11.19
C CYS A 605 -11.19 2.64 -12.66
N ASP A 606 -11.03 3.78 -13.34
CA ASP A 606 -10.46 3.85 -14.69
C ASP A 606 -8.92 3.76 -14.65
N THR A 607 -8.30 4.33 -13.61
CA THR A 607 -6.85 4.30 -13.37
C THR A 607 -6.51 3.62 -12.04
N THR A 608 -5.38 2.91 -12.01
CA THR A 608 -4.98 2.07 -10.88
C THR A 608 -3.96 2.75 -9.98
N GLY A 609 -4.19 2.76 -8.67
CA GLY A 609 -3.25 3.33 -7.71
C GLY A 609 -2.92 4.78 -8.05
N ILE A 610 -1.63 5.06 -8.20
CA ILE A 610 -1.14 6.36 -8.68
C ILE A 610 -0.92 6.42 -10.18
N GLU A 611 -1.03 5.32 -10.92
CA GLU A 611 -0.62 5.27 -12.32
C GLU A 611 -1.48 6.18 -13.21
N PRO A 612 -0.90 6.80 -14.26
CA PRO A 612 -1.68 7.35 -15.34
C PRO A 612 -2.48 6.24 -16.05
N ASP A 613 -3.45 6.62 -16.88
CA ASP A 613 -4.08 5.60 -17.71
C ASP A 613 -3.08 5.05 -18.74
N ILE A 614 -3.01 3.73 -18.85
CA ILE A 614 -2.10 3.06 -19.80
C ILE A 614 -2.59 3.21 -21.24
N ALA A 615 -3.91 3.25 -21.44
CA ALA A 615 -4.55 3.46 -22.74
C ALA A 615 -6.03 3.83 -22.52
N LEU A 616 -6.58 4.65 -23.44
CA LEU A 616 -8.01 5.03 -23.39
C LEU A 616 -8.94 3.86 -23.75
N VAL A 617 -8.45 2.91 -24.55
CA VAL A 617 -9.11 1.64 -24.83
C VAL A 617 -8.18 0.50 -24.44
N LYS A 618 -8.68 -0.40 -23.59
CA LYS A 618 -7.90 -1.51 -23.02
C LYS A 618 -8.60 -2.83 -23.30
N TYR A 619 -7.84 -3.82 -23.79
CA TYR A 619 -8.30 -5.20 -23.90
C TYR A 619 -7.67 -6.01 -22.78
N LYS A 620 -8.46 -6.37 -21.77
CA LYS A 620 -7.94 -7.14 -20.63
C LYS A 620 -8.13 -8.62 -20.86
N GLN A 621 -7.03 -9.37 -20.84
CA GLN A 621 -7.07 -10.82 -20.77
C GLN A 621 -7.46 -11.28 -19.35
N LEU A 622 -8.46 -12.15 -19.22
CA LEU A 622 -8.93 -12.64 -17.92
C LEU A 622 -8.19 -13.92 -17.51
N ALA A 623 -8.06 -14.14 -16.20
CA ALA A 623 -7.41 -15.33 -15.65
C ALA A 623 -8.27 -16.56 -15.96
N GLY A 624 -7.87 -17.33 -16.98
CA GLY A 624 -8.62 -18.45 -17.56
C GLY A 624 -8.78 -18.36 -19.09
N GLY A 625 -8.43 -17.22 -19.71
CA GLY A 625 -8.57 -16.92 -21.14
C GLY A 625 -9.56 -15.78 -21.40
N GLY A 626 -9.49 -15.15 -22.58
CA GLY A 626 -10.46 -14.21 -23.17
C GLY A 626 -10.24 -12.74 -22.89
N PHE A 627 -10.80 -11.88 -23.76
CA PHE A 627 -10.62 -10.42 -23.73
C PHE A 627 -11.90 -9.67 -23.37
N MET A 628 -11.74 -8.59 -22.61
CA MET A 628 -12.79 -7.62 -22.34
C MET A 628 -12.29 -6.23 -22.75
N LYS A 629 -13.05 -5.55 -23.64
CA LYS A 629 -12.81 -4.17 -24.04
C LYS A 629 -13.27 -3.23 -22.93
N LEU A 630 -12.40 -2.30 -22.53
CA LEU A 630 -12.65 -1.28 -21.53
C LEU A 630 -12.35 0.08 -22.16
N VAL A 631 -13.38 0.91 -22.30
CA VAL A 631 -13.25 2.30 -22.75
C VAL A 631 -13.22 3.20 -21.52
N ASN A 632 -12.26 4.12 -21.47
CA ASN A 632 -12.11 5.07 -20.37
C ASN A 632 -13.38 5.95 -20.24
N ARG A 633 -13.94 6.01 -19.03
CA ARG A 633 -15.20 6.73 -18.76
C ARG A 633 -14.98 8.18 -18.34
N THR A 634 -13.74 8.58 -18.15
CA THR A 634 -13.31 9.91 -17.71
C THR A 634 -13.07 10.87 -18.89
N VAL A 635 -12.82 10.37 -20.12
CA VAL A 635 -12.64 11.21 -21.33
C VAL A 635 -13.77 12.23 -21.54
N PRO A 636 -15.07 11.89 -21.42
CA PRO A 636 -16.14 12.87 -21.60
C PRO A 636 -16.06 14.03 -20.58
N LEU A 637 -15.66 13.73 -19.34
CA LEU A 637 -15.51 14.74 -18.29
C LEU A 637 -14.38 15.72 -18.60
N ALA A 638 -13.26 15.19 -19.10
CA ALA A 638 -12.11 15.99 -19.52
C ALA A 638 -12.49 16.93 -20.67
N LEU A 639 -13.12 16.41 -21.73
CA LEU A 639 -13.53 17.21 -22.88
C LEU A 639 -14.55 18.29 -22.50
N LYS A 640 -15.52 17.96 -21.64
CA LYS A 640 -16.47 18.94 -21.09
C LYS A 640 -15.74 20.05 -20.31
N ARG A 641 -14.75 19.69 -19.49
CA ARG A 641 -13.93 20.66 -18.73
C ARG A 641 -13.10 21.56 -19.64
N LEU A 642 -12.61 21.03 -20.75
CA LEU A 642 -11.86 21.75 -21.77
C LEU A 642 -12.76 22.64 -22.67
N GLY A 643 -14.08 22.56 -22.52
CA GLY A 643 -15.04 23.42 -23.21
C GLY A 643 -15.53 22.90 -24.57
N TYR A 644 -15.34 21.62 -24.87
CA TYR A 644 -15.88 20.98 -26.07
C TYR A 644 -17.42 20.95 -26.03
N SER A 645 -18.06 21.06 -27.19
CA SER A 645 -19.52 20.91 -27.30
C SER A 645 -19.94 19.46 -27.11
N GLN A 646 -21.22 19.21 -26.79
CA GLN A 646 -21.71 17.83 -26.67
C GLN A 646 -21.59 17.06 -28.00
N GLU A 647 -21.74 17.73 -29.14
CA GLU A 647 -21.60 17.13 -30.47
C GLU A 647 -20.15 16.70 -30.73
N ASP A 648 -19.17 17.55 -30.38
CA ASP A 648 -17.74 17.20 -30.50
C ASP A 648 -17.39 16.03 -29.58
N ILE A 649 -17.89 16.04 -28.34
CA ILE A 649 -17.67 14.96 -27.37
C ILE A 649 -18.19 13.64 -27.93
N ASP A 650 -19.42 13.62 -28.44
CA ASP A 650 -20.03 12.40 -28.98
C ASP A 650 -19.26 11.88 -30.21
N SER A 651 -18.80 12.77 -31.09
CA SER A 651 -17.95 12.43 -32.24
C SER A 651 -16.60 11.84 -31.83
N ILE A 652 -15.90 12.46 -30.87
CA ILE A 652 -14.60 12.00 -30.37
C ILE A 652 -14.74 10.63 -29.69
N LEU A 653 -15.78 10.43 -28.88
CA LEU A 653 -16.03 9.14 -28.22
C LEU A 653 -16.35 8.05 -29.25
N ALA A 654 -17.14 8.36 -30.28
CA ALA A 654 -17.41 7.43 -31.37
C ALA A 654 -16.13 7.07 -32.15
N TYR A 655 -15.23 8.02 -32.36
CA TYR A 655 -13.93 7.78 -32.98
C TYR A 655 -13.06 6.87 -32.12
N ILE A 656 -12.92 7.17 -30.81
CA ILE A 656 -12.12 6.36 -29.87
C ILE A 656 -12.64 4.93 -29.79
N ASP A 657 -13.96 4.73 -29.73
CA ASP A 657 -14.54 3.38 -29.69
C ASP A 657 -14.30 2.62 -31.01
N LYS A 658 -14.26 3.32 -32.15
CA LYS A 658 -14.06 2.69 -33.45
C LYS A 658 -12.60 2.39 -33.79
N GLU A 659 -11.70 3.34 -33.52
CA GLU A 659 -10.31 3.32 -33.97
C GLU A 659 -9.33 2.96 -32.84
N ASP A 660 -9.82 2.77 -31.62
CA ASP A 660 -9.04 2.44 -30.41
C ASP A 660 -7.91 3.44 -30.09
N THR A 661 -7.97 4.66 -30.65
CA THR A 661 -7.01 5.76 -30.43
C THR A 661 -7.74 7.11 -30.41
N ILE A 662 -7.13 8.11 -29.76
CA ILE A 662 -7.58 9.51 -29.80
C ILE A 662 -6.90 10.31 -30.92
N GLU A 663 -5.78 9.81 -31.47
CA GLU A 663 -5.07 10.50 -32.54
C GLU A 663 -5.91 10.49 -33.82
N GLY A 664 -6.34 11.68 -34.26
CA GLY A 664 -7.18 11.87 -35.45
C GLY A 664 -8.68 12.05 -35.17
N ALA A 665 -9.08 12.05 -33.91
CA ALA A 665 -10.46 12.29 -33.45
C ALA A 665 -10.94 13.74 -33.64
#